data_AF-A0A7G2C1S7-F1
#
_entry.id   AF-A0A7G2C1S7-F1
#
_cell.length_a   1.000
_cell.length_b   1.000
_cell.length_c   1.000
_cell.angle_alpha   90.00
_cell.angle_beta   90.00
_cell.angle_gamma   90.00
#
_symmetry.space_group_name_H-M   'P 1'
#
loop_
_entity.id
_entity.type
_entity.pdbx_description
1 polymer ?
#
loop_
_entity_poly.entity_id
_entity_poly.type
_entity_poly.pdbx_seq_one_letter_code
_entity_poly.pdbx_strand_id
1 'polypeptide(L)'
;MSHIQEIPDSDNLFTDREFIDVNQDEFASSKRITALYPQGVGKSLLPDEFSADQFAQGAHYECLIQSALIKLIEFPEIIRNCFVTKKHRRDGRYTFLFYKRNHTVTIVIDDIIPVDRDDEYFIHSPTGHWWPILLEKAYAKFCGSYASMDQASMAEVYFDFTGHPSLILPMDERLAKAAGAEIMEGTYWLNTAQKIETGDFIASALTKIGELESMGVQSNQQYTILEIFSRTGSSAIEDLFVRLYNPYEEKEYEYVGPLNARDASWTDAERKKFTIDNASKTFCVPLLTFIKVVNSIQLCYMKTLDMTTSWSFDSAWKGASAGGSPIYSTWRNNPVYLVRNTGNHAVDIVITISQVDRVETQNEDGETELRYLQCGITVSRYVYPKPIPTRFITGNNHKSIRRSLFLNSREVVDSATIPANSLCYIVPCCMQRGAEGAFTLHVNTFNNSNADALQIEKLDIPGYNWNSPLTFSIEMQEKLRDRLDFFVEDETVAHVLVRQEKPYTGPYGGDCLALDFIGVHIYDDSDRKIGGVHAATNNREISIIHKLPRAGRYALSITCPQAEGRVPCTVSVVTKTDTKKVDAPADATMFDDYDEIDDGNDVVNAAIIDFKPVERETDDMKEVPDSDNVFRDIKFLNSNHVPCDAWMRIIDLYPESKKDPLLPSKMSTEQFAMGVRGDCTVCLPVFASLVEHHPNLISDCFITKNVRRDGRYTFKFLRYGKWTKVEIDDRIPVIKGEPCFCQSHTKHWWPLLLEKAYAKFNTLYFNLEGASTNEAFHDFTGRPVVNVDFTDAQLLETEPNARSPSYWLQMKERLLIAPCTALTAGGWQPGSGFDLEYLLLRTRCRRSKERRWDAPSR
;
A
#
# COMPACT_ATOMS: atom_id res chain seq x y z
N MET A 1 -10.69 3.07 35.89
CA MET A 1 -11.12 4.49 35.78
C MET A 1 -11.03 5.12 37.15
N SER A 2 -10.27 6.21 37.31
CA SER A 2 -10.36 7.07 38.50
C SER A 2 -11.79 7.61 38.60
N HIS A 3 -12.39 7.60 39.80
CA HIS A 3 -13.72 8.20 40.01
C HIS A 3 -13.66 9.69 39.67
N ILE A 4 -14.18 10.08 38.49
CA ILE A 4 -14.39 11.48 38.16
C ILE A 4 -15.55 11.96 39.02
N GLN A 5 -15.28 12.91 39.93
CA GLN A 5 -16.28 13.45 40.82
C GLN A 5 -17.05 14.56 40.11
N GLU A 6 -18.31 14.31 39.79
CA GLU A 6 -19.20 15.27 39.14
C GLU A 6 -19.57 16.41 40.12
N ILE A 7 -19.71 17.63 39.60
CA ILE A 7 -20.19 18.78 40.39
C ILE A 7 -21.66 18.51 40.78
N PRO A 8 -22.07 18.76 42.04
CA PRO A 8 -23.47 18.58 42.45
C PRO A 8 -24.46 19.38 41.60
N ASP A 9 -25.66 18.84 41.37
CA ASP A 9 -26.77 19.53 40.69
C ASP A 9 -27.20 20.77 41.48
N SER A 10 -27.60 21.82 40.77
CA SER A 10 -28.00 23.10 41.35
C SER A 10 -29.16 23.71 40.59
N ASP A 11 -29.80 24.74 41.17
CA ASP A 11 -30.83 25.50 40.48
C ASP A 11 -30.25 26.68 39.67
N ASN A 12 -28.92 26.83 39.64
CA ASN A 12 -28.22 27.87 38.88
C ASN A 12 -27.84 27.34 37.50
N LEU A 13 -28.39 27.95 36.45
CA LEU A 13 -28.10 27.55 35.08
C LEU A 13 -26.61 27.73 34.75
N PHE A 14 -26.03 26.67 34.20
CA PHE A 14 -24.70 26.68 33.62
C PHE A 14 -24.79 27.17 32.18
N THR A 15 -23.84 28.02 31.78
CA THR A 15 -23.70 28.48 30.40
C THR A 15 -22.24 28.42 30.02
N ASP A 16 -21.96 27.70 28.96
CA ASP A 16 -20.66 27.43 28.39
C ASP A 16 -20.30 28.52 27.39
N ARG A 17 -20.04 29.71 27.91
CA ARG A 17 -19.78 30.91 27.08
C ARG A 17 -18.58 30.72 26.17
N GLU A 18 -17.54 30.01 26.63
CA GLU A 18 -16.34 29.76 25.83
C GLU A 18 -16.67 28.99 24.55
N PHE A 19 -17.50 27.95 24.63
CA PHE A 19 -17.88 27.18 23.44
C PHE A 19 -18.84 27.97 22.53
N ILE A 20 -19.79 28.71 23.10
CA ILE A 20 -20.72 29.55 22.34
C ILE A 20 -19.97 30.67 21.61
N ASP A 21 -18.98 31.29 22.26
CA ASP A 21 -18.19 32.39 21.69
C ASP A 21 -17.29 31.93 20.53
N VAL A 22 -16.93 30.65 20.45
CA VAL A 22 -16.18 30.07 19.31
C VAL A 22 -17.10 29.75 18.12
N ASN A 23 -18.38 29.46 18.36
CA ASN A 23 -19.37 29.07 17.35
C ASN A 23 -20.47 30.15 17.23
N GLN A 24 -20.07 31.42 17.18
CA GLN A 24 -21.03 32.55 17.27
C GLN A 24 -22.03 32.54 16.12
N ASP A 25 -21.61 32.11 14.94
CA ASP A 25 -22.44 32.10 13.74
C ASP A 25 -23.55 31.04 13.85
N GLU A 26 -23.23 29.84 14.33
CA GLU A 26 -24.19 28.76 14.56
C GLU A 26 -25.13 29.05 15.74
N PHE A 27 -24.63 29.74 16.77
CA PHE A 27 -25.40 30.08 17.97
C PHE A 27 -26.18 31.40 17.87
N ALA A 28 -26.18 32.06 16.71
CA ALA A 28 -26.95 33.29 16.46
C ALA A 28 -28.44 33.14 16.85
N SER A 29 -28.97 31.94 16.67
CA SER A 29 -30.25 31.49 17.22
C SER A 29 -30.03 30.19 17.98
N SER A 30 -30.40 30.17 19.26
CA SER A 30 -30.23 28.99 20.10
C SER A 30 -31.34 28.88 21.14
N LYS A 31 -31.63 27.64 21.54
CA LYS A 31 -32.68 27.33 22.53
C LYS A 31 -32.18 26.26 23.48
N ARG A 32 -32.68 26.27 24.72
CA ARG A 32 -32.43 25.15 25.64
C ARG A 32 -33.12 23.90 25.12
N ILE A 33 -32.49 22.74 25.29
CA ILE A 33 -33.04 21.44 24.88
C ILE A 33 -34.40 21.14 25.51
N THR A 34 -34.67 21.67 26.71
CA THR A 34 -35.97 21.58 27.39
C THR A 34 -37.10 22.28 26.64
N ALA A 35 -36.79 23.34 25.88
CA ALA A 35 -37.76 24.08 25.09
C ALA A 35 -38.04 23.40 23.74
N LEU A 36 -37.02 22.74 23.18
CA LEU A 36 -37.13 21.95 21.94
C LEU A 36 -37.86 20.62 22.19
N TYR A 37 -37.51 19.92 23.27
CA TYR A 37 -38.01 18.60 23.59
C TYR A 37 -38.55 18.52 25.03
N PRO A 38 -39.67 19.20 25.34
CA PRO A 38 -40.28 19.17 26.68
C PRO A 38 -40.65 17.75 27.13
N GLN A 39 -41.02 16.88 26.19
CA GLN A 39 -41.31 15.47 26.42
C GLN A 39 -40.09 14.66 26.88
N GLY A 40 -38.87 15.09 26.54
CA GLY A 40 -37.64 14.38 26.87
C GLY A 40 -37.27 14.46 28.36
N VAL A 41 -37.76 15.48 29.08
CA VAL A 41 -37.59 15.62 30.55
C VAL A 41 -38.15 14.39 31.29
N GLY A 42 -39.26 13.85 30.80
CA GLY A 42 -39.92 12.68 31.38
C GLY A 42 -39.29 11.34 30.99
N LYS A 43 -38.33 11.33 30.06
CA LYS A 43 -37.62 10.13 29.60
C LYS A 43 -36.29 9.98 30.33
N SER A 44 -35.76 8.75 30.37
CA SER A 44 -34.38 8.55 30.84
C SER A 44 -33.41 9.26 29.90
N LEU A 45 -32.40 9.94 30.46
CA LEU A 45 -31.33 10.55 29.67
C LEU A 45 -30.64 9.49 28.80
N LEU A 46 -30.33 8.34 29.41
CA LEU A 46 -29.77 7.17 28.73
C LEU A 46 -30.85 6.08 28.70
N PRO A 47 -31.43 5.77 27.53
CA PRO A 47 -32.44 4.72 27.43
C PRO A 47 -31.84 3.33 27.67
N ASP A 48 -32.70 2.37 28.01
CA ASP A 48 -32.31 0.96 28.16
C ASP A 48 -31.87 0.38 26.82
N GLU A 49 -32.55 0.79 25.74
CA GLU A 49 -32.27 0.41 24.35
C GLU A 49 -31.96 1.67 23.52
N PHE A 50 -30.78 1.68 22.92
CA PHE A 50 -30.40 2.67 21.91
C PHE A 50 -30.86 2.19 20.54
N SER A 51 -31.40 3.10 19.74
CA SER A 51 -31.95 2.75 18.43
C SER A 51 -31.74 3.87 17.41
N ALA A 52 -31.64 3.50 16.14
CA ALA A 52 -31.36 4.41 15.03
C ALA A 52 -32.50 5.40 14.74
N ASP A 53 -33.71 5.15 15.23
CA ASP A 53 -34.86 6.08 15.18
C ASP A 53 -34.74 7.23 16.20
N GLN A 54 -33.76 7.17 17.11
CA GLN A 54 -33.59 8.18 18.14
C GLN A 54 -32.87 9.44 17.67
N PHE A 55 -32.24 9.41 16.49
CA PHE A 55 -31.50 10.51 15.92
C PHE A 55 -31.64 10.55 14.40
N ALA A 56 -31.63 11.75 13.83
CA ALA A 56 -31.63 12.00 12.40
C ALA A 56 -30.88 13.31 12.10
N GLN A 57 -30.57 13.52 10.82
CA GLN A 57 -29.84 14.69 10.33
C GLN A 57 -30.72 15.94 10.46
N GLY A 58 -30.20 17.03 11.02
CA GLY A 58 -30.88 18.33 11.05
C GLY A 58 -30.59 19.18 9.83
N ALA A 59 -30.63 20.50 9.99
CA ALA A 59 -30.56 21.45 8.88
C ALA A 59 -29.18 21.54 8.19
N HIS A 60 -28.11 21.06 8.83
CA HIS A 60 -26.74 21.05 8.32
C HIS A 60 -26.44 19.71 7.62
N TYR A 61 -25.61 19.77 6.57
CA TYR A 61 -25.38 18.66 5.65
C TYR A 61 -24.39 17.60 6.15
N GLU A 62 -23.72 17.85 7.28
CA GLU A 62 -22.67 16.96 7.81
C GLU A 62 -23.23 15.93 8.80
N CYS A 63 -22.93 14.64 8.55
CA CYS A 63 -23.55 13.52 9.28
C CYS A 63 -22.53 12.53 9.87
N LEU A 64 -21.29 12.98 10.12
CA LEU A 64 -20.18 12.15 10.59
C LEU A 64 -20.53 11.38 11.88
N ILE A 65 -21.06 12.09 12.89
CA ILE A 65 -21.42 11.50 14.19
C ILE A 65 -22.61 10.56 14.06
N GLN A 66 -23.63 10.94 13.29
CA GLN A 66 -24.76 10.07 12.99
C GLN A 66 -24.30 8.74 12.40
N SER A 67 -23.41 8.77 11.41
CA SER A 67 -22.83 7.57 10.80
C SER A 67 -22.08 6.70 11.81
N ALA A 68 -21.30 7.30 12.72
CA ALA A 68 -20.63 6.53 13.77
C ALA A 68 -21.64 5.87 14.73
N LEU A 69 -22.69 6.60 15.13
CA LEU A 69 -23.67 6.13 16.12
C LEU A 69 -24.47 4.92 15.64
N ILE A 70 -24.76 4.80 14.34
CA ILE A 70 -25.57 3.70 13.78
C ILE A 70 -25.02 2.32 14.11
N LYS A 71 -23.69 2.17 14.21
CA LYS A 71 -23.07 0.93 14.68
C LYS A 71 -22.71 0.92 16.14
N LEU A 72 -22.41 2.08 16.74
CA LEU A 72 -22.12 2.14 18.17
C LEU A 72 -23.34 1.84 19.06
N ILE A 73 -24.58 2.00 18.57
CA ILE A 73 -25.79 1.59 19.32
C ILE A 73 -25.86 0.08 19.58
N GLU A 74 -25.20 -0.75 18.75
CA GLU A 74 -25.04 -2.19 19.00
C GLU A 74 -24.10 -2.49 20.19
N PHE A 75 -23.37 -1.46 20.66
CA PHE A 75 -22.48 -1.49 21.81
C PHE A 75 -22.87 -0.42 22.86
N PRO A 76 -24.05 -0.54 23.51
CA PRO A 76 -24.61 0.48 24.42
C PRO A 76 -23.66 0.98 25.50
N GLU A 77 -22.78 0.10 26.01
CA GLU A 77 -21.85 0.45 27.08
C GLU A 77 -20.82 1.50 26.65
N ILE A 78 -20.45 1.55 25.37
CA ILE A 78 -19.51 2.56 24.86
C ILE A 78 -20.15 3.95 24.93
N ILE A 79 -21.38 4.07 24.41
CA ILE A 79 -22.15 5.32 24.49
C ILE A 79 -22.36 5.69 25.97
N ARG A 80 -22.79 4.75 26.81
CA ARG A 80 -22.99 5.01 28.24
C ARG A 80 -21.71 5.47 28.92
N ASN A 81 -20.55 4.90 28.58
CA ASN A 81 -19.27 5.27 29.17
C ASN A 81 -18.81 6.69 28.76
N CYS A 82 -19.28 7.20 27.62
CA CYS A 82 -19.06 8.59 27.23
C CYS A 82 -19.79 9.57 28.16
N PHE A 83 -20.89 9.17 28.81
CA PHE A 83 -21.63 10.03 29.74
C PHE A 83 -21.14 9.85 31.17
N VAL A 84 -20.58 10.90 31.78
CA VAL A 84 -20.39 10.94 33.23
C VAL A 84 -21.72 11.28 33.91
N THR A 85 -22.44 12.27 33.37
CA THR A 85 -23.79 12.63 33.81
C THR A 85 -24.79 11.58 33.36
N LYS A 86 -25.43 10.87 34.32
CA LYS A 86 -26.38 9.78 34.03
C LYS A 86 -27.86 10.18 34.09
N LYS A 87 -28.18 11.36 34.60
CA LYS A 87 -29.55 11.86 34.82
C LYS A 87 -29.68 13.27 34.27
N HIS A 88 -30.91 13.66 33.93
CA HIS A 88 -31.22 15.05 33.62
C HIS A 88 -30.89 15.96 34.79
N ARG A 89 -30.36 17.14 34.49
CA ARG A 89 -29.90 18.11 35.50
C ARG A 89 -30.64 19.43 35.38
N ARG A 90 -30.91 20.06 36.52
CA ARG A 90 -31.66 21.31 36.57
C ARG A 90 -30.81 22.50 36.15
N ASP A 91 -29.53 22.45 36.49
CA ASP A 91 -28.53 23.43 36.06
C ASP A 91 -28.20 23.36 34.56
N GLY A 92 -28.67 22.35 33.83
CA GLY A 92 -28.37 22.17 32.41
C GLY A 92 -26.91 21.81 32.11
N ARG A 93 -26.10 21.44 33.11
CA ARG A 93 -24.70 21.06 32.94
C ARG A 93 -24.58 19.57 32.67
N TYR A 94 -23.87 19.17 31.63
CA TYR A 94 -23.62 17.76 31.32
C TYR A 94 -22.12 17.50 31.16
N THR A 95 -21.65 16.38 31.71
CA THR A 95 -20.24 15.98 31.70
C THR A 95 -20.06 14.69 30.91
N PHE A 96 -19.05 14.70 30.03
CA PHE A 96 -18.72 13.66 29.08
C PHE A 96 -17.26 13.23 29.20
N LEU A 97 -16.95 12.06 28.65
CA LEU A 97 -15.62 11.46 28.63
C LEU A 97 -15.32 10.95 27.21
N PHE A 98 -14.22 11.42 26.62
CA PHE A 98 -13.72 10.92 25.33
C PHE A 98 -12.28 10.45 25.47
N TYR A 99 -11.85 9.53 24.63
CA TYR A 99 -10.45 9.10 24.56
C TYR A 99 -9.65 10.09 23.73
N LYS A 100 -8.41 10.35 24.16
CA LYS A 100 -7.42 11.09 23.36
C LYS A 100 -6.06 10.49 23.64
N ARG A 101 -5.48 9.83 22.64
CA ARG A 101 -4.25 9.04 22.78
C ARG A 101 -4.38 8.05 23.96
N ASN A 102 -3.58 8.22 25.02
CA ASN A 102 -3.46 7.26 26.13
C ASN A 102 -4.35 7.59 27.34
N HIS A 103 -5.13 8.67 27.26
CA HIS A 103 -5.89 9.16 28.40
C HIS A 103 -7.28 9.57 27.97
N THR A 104 -8.16 9.72 28.95
CA THR A 104 -9.50 10.22 28.73
C THR A 104 -9.56 11.71 29.07
N VAL A 105 -10.32 12.46 28.27
CA VAL A 105 -10.55 13.90 28.41
C VAL A 105 -11.98 14.10 28.87
N THR A 106 -12.15 14.89 29.93
CA THR A 106 -13.46 15.25 30.46
C THR A 106 -13.95 16.53 29.81
N ILE A 107 -15.16 16.51 29.25
CA ILE A 107 -15.79 17.66 28.61
C ILE A 107 -17.06 18.03 29.36
N VAL A 108 -17.25 19.32 29.61
CA VAL A 108 -18.46 19.85 30.27
C VAL A 108 -19.15 20.80 29.31
N ILE A 109 -20.44 20.58 29.04
CA ILE A 109 -21.28 21.42 28.19
C ILE A 109 -22.52 21.90 28.95
N ASP A 110 -23.15 22.95 28.43
CA ASP A 110 -24.53 23.30 28.76
C ASP A 110 -25.54 22.64 27.81
N ASP A 111 -26.83 22.87 28.05
CA ASP A 111 -27.96 22.31 27.29
C ASP A 111 -28.57 23.29 26.26
N ILE A 112 -27.82 24.31 25.85
CA ILE A 112 -28.21 25.27 24.82
C ILE A 112 -27.84 24.73 23.45
N ILE A 113 -28.80 24.54 22.55
CA ILE A 113 -28.62 23.93 21.23
C ILE A 113 -28.80 25.00 20.14
N PRO A 114 -27.91 25.06 19.13
CA PRO A 114 -28.05 25.96 17.99
C PRO A 114 -29.23 25.52 17.10
N VAL A 115 -30.03 26.47 16.62
CA VAL A 115 -31.21 26.20 15.77
C VAL A 115 -31.35 27.19 14.61
N ASP A 116 -31.71 26.70 13.42
CA ASP A 116 -32.10 27.50 12.25
C ASP A 116 -33.63 27.47 12.09
N ARG A 117 -34.28 28.64 12.11
CA ARG A 117 -35.74 28.79 11.90
C ARG A 117 -36.61 27.78 12.67
N ASP A 118 -36.21 27.49 13.91
CA ASP A 118 -36.82 26.54 14.86
C ASP A 118 -36.43 25.06 14.72
N ASP A 119 -35.68 24.68 13.69
CA ASP A 119 -35.12 23.33 13.49
C ASP A 119 -33.67 23.28 13.99
N GLU A 120 -33.21 22.14 14.52
CA GLU A 120 -31.82 21.99 14.97
C GLU A 120 -30.83 22.03 13.80
N TYR A 121 -29.69 22.71 14.00
CA TYR A 121 -28.64 22.76 12.98
C TYR A 121 -28.04 21.38 12.72
N PHE A 122 -27.68 20.62 13.75
CA PHE A 122 -26.98 19.34 13.62
C PHE A 122 -27.92 18.16 13.91
N ILE A 123 -27.55 17.17 14.74
CA ILE A 123 -28.46 16.05 15.04
C ILE A 123 -29.72 16.56 15.74
N HIS A 124 -30.88 16.09 15.28
CA HIS A 124 -32.16 16.24 15.97
C HIS A 124 -32.69 14.86 16.42
N SER A 125 -33.67 14.85 17.33
CA SER A 125 -34.23 13.61 17.87
C SER A 125 -35.71 13.43 17.49
N PRO A 126 -36.03 12.60 16.48
CA PRO A 126 -37.42 12.32 16.10
C PRO A 126 -38.28 11.78 17.24
N THR A 127 -37.66 11.04 18.17
CA THR A 127 -38.33 10.46 19.34
C THR A 127 -38.25 11.36 20.58
N GLY A 128 -37.53 12.48 20.54
CA GLY A 128 -37.35 13.41 21.66
C GLY A 128 -36.43 12.91 22.77
N HIS A 129 -35.48 12.03 22.46
CA HIS A 129 -34.39 11.65 23.36
C HIS A 129 -33.24 12.66 23.27
N TRP A 130 -32.69 13.08 24.41
CA TRP A 130 -31.69 14.15 24.44
C TRP A 130 -30.26 13.68 24.20
N TRP A 131 -29.98 12.40 24.42
CA TRP A 131 -28.61 11.89 24.39
C TRP A 131 -27.85 12.12 23.08
N PRO A 132 -28.45 11.98 21.86
CA PRO A 132 -27.68 12.13 20.63
C PRO A 132 -27.19 13.57 20.44
N ILE A 133 -28.08 14.53 20.70
CA ILE A 133 -27.85 15.96 20.55
C ILE A 133 -26.78 16.44 21.54
N LEU A 134 -26.90 16.01 22.81
CA LEU A 134 -25.91 16.36 23.83
C LEU A 134 -24.54 15.71 23.57
N LEU A 135 -24.53 14.47 23.06
CA LEU A 135 -23.30 13.77 22.74
C LEU A 135 -22.55 14.43 21.57
N GLU A 136 -23.25 14.79 20.50
CA GLU A 136 -22.66 15.49 19.36
C GLU A 136 -22.10 16.85 19.78
N LYS A 137 -22.85 17.64 20.54
CA LYS A 137 -22.34 18.91 21.07
C LYS A 137 -21.10 18.74 21.95
N ALA A 138 -21.09 17.74 22.81
CA ALA A 138 -19.92 17.43 23.64
C ALA A 138 -18.71 17.04 22.78
N TYR A 139 -18.94 16.29 21.70
CA TYR A 139 -17.89 15.91 20.77
C TYR A 139 -17.38 17.11 19.94
N ALA A 140 -18.26 17.99 19.48
CA ALA A 140 -17.86 19.24 18.83
C ALA A 140 -16.98 20.11 19.76
N LYS A 141 -17.33 20.20 21.05
CA LYS A 141 -16.48 20.86 22.05
C LYS A 141 -15.14 20.13 22.27
N PHE A 142 -15.12 18.81 22.20
CA PHE A 142 -13.88 18.03 22.28
C PHE A 142 -12.94 18.32 21.10
N CYS A 143 -13.50 18.46 19.89
CA CYS A 143 -12.76 18.84 18.69
C CYS A 143 -12.34 20.33 18.69
N GLY A 144 -13.08 21.18 19.40
CA GLY A 144 -12.81 22.61 19.59
C GLY A 144 -13.96 23.50 19.10
N SER A 145 -14.64 23.10 18.02
CA SER A 145 -15.82 23.75 17.44
C SER A 145 -16.59 22.75 16.58
N TYR A 146 -17.77 23.13 16.10
CA TYR A 146 -18.48 22.35 15.09
C TYR A 146 -17.69 22.29 13.76
N ALA A 147 -17.12 23.40 13.30
CA ALA A 147 -16.27 23.40 12.10
C ALA A 147 -15.02 22.50 12.22
N SER A 148 -14.40 22.41 13.41
CA SER A 148 -13.27 21.51 13.65
C SER A 148 -13.69 20.04 13.69
N MET A 149 -14.93 19.74 14.07
CA MET A 149 -15.49 18.39 14.04
C MET A 149 -15.63 17.87 12.59
N ASP A 150 -15.99 18.75 11.64
CA ASP A 150 -16.16 18.38 10.23
C ASP A 150 -14.85 17.95 9.55
N GLN A 151 -13.70 18.35 10.11
CA GLN A 151 -12.39 17.92 9.63
C GLN A 151 -11.95 16.56 10.18
N ALA A 152 -12.67 16.00 11.15
CA ALA A 152 -12.29 14.73 11.78
C ALA A 152 -12.54 13.54 10.86
N SER A 153 -11.63 12.56 10.89
CA SER A 153 -11.84 11.31 10.18
C SER A 153 -12.71 10.34 10.98
N MET A 154 -13.46 9.47 10.30
CA MET A 154 -14.25 8.42 10.97
C MET A 154 -13.38 7.49 11.86
N ALA A 155 -12.11 7.30 11.49
CA ALA A 155 -11.18 6.53 12.30
C ALA A 155 -10.87 7.21 13.65
N GLU A 156 -10.76 8.54 13.67
CA GLU A 156 -10.57 9.35 14.88
C GLU A 156 -11.83 9.34 15.73
N VAL A 157 -13.01 9.52 15.13
CA VAL A 157 -14.31 9.45 15.82
C VAL A 157 -14.47 8.12 16.54
N TYR A 158 -14.18 7.01 15.85
CA TYR A 158 -14.20 5.70 16.48
C TYR A 158 -13.20 5.57 17.61
N PHE A 159 -11.97 6.06 17.44
CA PHE A 159 -10.99 6.04 18.51
C PHE A 159 -11.43 6.88 19.72
N ASP A 160 -12.02 8.06 19.50
CA ASP A 160 -12.39 9.00 20.55
C ASP A 160 -13.58 8.51 21.39
N PHE A 161 -14.52 7.78 20.78
CA PHE A 161 -15.60 7.13 21.52
C PHE A 161 -15.20 5.82 22.20
N THR A 162 -14.39 4.99 21.52
CA THR A 162 -14.14 3.61 21.96
C THR A 162 -12.83 3.41 22.71
N GLY A 163 -11.81 4.24 22.41
CA GLY A 163 -10.41 4.02 22.78
C GLY A 163 -9.72 2.91 21.98
N HIS A 164 -10.39 2.35 20.97
CA HIS A 164 -9.88 1.24 20.17
C HIS A 164 -9.30 1.72 18.82
N PRO A 165 -8.27 1.03 18.31
CA PRO A 165 -7.64 1.39 17.05
C PRO A 165 -8.55 1.10 15.85
N SER A 166 -8.41 1.93 14.81
CA SER A 166 -9.15 1.82 13.55
C SER A 166 -8.22 1.67 12.36
N LEU A 167 -8.39 0.61 11.58
CA LEU A 167 -7.69 0.43 10.30
C LEU A 167 -8.35 1.31 9.24
N ILE A 168 -7.53 1.91 8.38
CA ILE A 168 -7.99 2.64 7.19
C ILE A 168 -7.53 1.83 5.98
N LEU A 169 -8.47 1.22 5.27
CA LEU A 169 -8.22 0.39 4.11
C LEU A 169 -8.68 1.10 2.83
N PRO A 170 -7.76 1.52 1.96
CA PRO A 170 -8.13 2.10 0.67
C PRO A 170 -8.76 1.04 -0.24
N MET A 171 -9.67 1.46 -1.11
CA MET A 171 -10.32 0.59 -2.12
C MET A 171 -9.60 0.60 -3.47
N ASP A 172 -8.44 1.24 -3.56
CA ASP A 172 -7.52 1.04 -4.68
C ASP A 172 -6.82 -0.32 -4.54
N GLU A 173 -6.82 -1.13 -5.59
CA GLU A 173 -6.33 -2.51 -5.56
C GLU A 173 -4.86 -2.62 -5.13
N ARG A 174 -3.99 -1.75 -5.65
CA ARG A 174 -2.55 -1.80 -5.32
C ARG A 174 -2.32 -1.41 -3.87
N LEU A 175 -2.98 -0.35 -3.42
CA LEU A 175 -2.88 0.12 -2.05
C LEU A 175 -3.48 -0.87 -1.05
N ALA A 176 -4.64 -1.45 -1.36
CA ALA A 176 -5.28 -2.46 -0.54
C ALA A 176 -4.36 -3.68 -0.38
N LYS A 177 -3.77 -4.15 -1.50
CA LYS A 177 -2.81 -5.25 -1.47
C LYS A 177 -1.58 -4.92 -0.62
N ALA A 178 -1.04 -3.70 -0.72
CA ALA A 178 0.05 -3.25 0.15
C ALA A 178 -0.37 -3.21 1.64
N ALA A 179 -1.62 -2.83 1.92
CA ALA A 179 -2.24 -2.93 3.24
C ALA A 179 -2.61 -4.36 3.66
N GLY A 180 -2.30 -5.39 2.86
CA GLY A 180 -2.60 -6.79 3.19
C GLY A 180 -4.08 -7.17 3.00
N ALA A 181 -4.84 -6.39 2.23
CA ALA A 181 -6.24 -6.61 1.92
C ALA A 181 -6.42 -6.98 0.44
N GLU A 182 -6.93 -8.18 0.18
CA GLU A 182 -7.20 -8.69 -1.16
C GLU A 182 -8.64 -8.38 -1.57
N ILE A 183 -8.92 -7.10 -1.84
CA ILE A 183 -10.29 -6.60 -2.10
C ILE A 183 -10.93 -7.18 -3.37
N MET A 184 -10.14 -7.76 -4.27
CA MET A 184 -10.62 -8.45 -5.47
C MET A 184 -10.83 -9.96 -5.23
N GLU A 185 -10.74 -10.44 -3.99
CA GLU A 185 -11.07 -11.81 -3.62
C GLU A 185 -12.31 -11.84 -2.72
N GLY A 186 -13.34 -12.60 -3.10
CA GLY A 186 -14.57 -12.63 -2.29
C GLY A 186 -14.40 -13.32 -0.93
N THR A 187 -13.40 -14.18 -0.78
CA THR A 187 -13.01 -14.80 0.51
C THR A 187 -12.61 -13.75 1.55
N TYR A 188 -11.89 -12.70 1.14
CA TYR A 188 -11.52 -11.58 2.01
C TYR A 188 -12.76 -10.87 2.57
N TRP A 189 -13.73 -10.60 1.70
CA TRP A 189 -14.99 -9.93 2.08
C TRP A 189 -15.88 -10.80 2.97
N LEU A 190 -15.94 -12.11 2.72
CA LEU A 190 -16.67 -13.04 3.59
C LEU A 190 -16.03 -13.14 4.98
N ASN A 191 -14.69 -13.13 5.08
CA ASN A 191 -14.00 -13.09 6.37
C ASN A 191 -14.26 -11.75 7.09
N THR A 192 -14.23 -10.64 6.35
CA THR A 192 -14.58 -9.32 6.88
C THR A 192 -16.04 -9.27 7.35
N ALA A 193 -16.96 -9.87 6.59
CA ALA A 193 -18.38 -10.00 6.93
C ALA A 193 -18.57 -10.73 8.26
N GLN A 194 -17.90 -11.87 8.42
CA GLN A 194 -17.95 -12.66 9.66
C GLN A 194 -17.44 -11.86 10.87
N LYS A 195 -16.38 -11.07 10.70
CA LYS A 195 -15.85 -10.20 11.76
C LYS A 195 -16.80 -9.06 12.12
N ILE A 196 -17.52 -8.49 11.15
CA ILE A 196 -18.56 -7.50 11.44
C ILE A 196 -19.74 -8.14 12.18
N GLU A 197 -20.20 -9.32 11.73
CA GLU A 197 -21.34 -10.03 12.33
C GLU A 197 -21.08 -10.48 13.78
N THR A 198 -19.85 -10.96 14.06
CA THR A 198 -19.44 -11.33 15.42
C THR A 198 -19.22 -10.12 16.34
N GLY A 199 -19.14 -8.92 15.77
CA GLY A 199 -18.84 -7.68 16.47
C GLY A 199 -17.36 -7.53 16.81
N ASP A 200 -16.48 -8.17 16.04
CA ASP A 200 -15.04 -7.98 16.10
C ASP A 200 -14.64 -6.61 15.51
N PHE A 201 -15.37 -6.18 14.47
CA PHE A 201 -15.23 -4.87 13.83
C PHE A 201 -16.56 -4.13 13.76
N ILE A 202 -16.49 -2.81 13.89
CA ILE A 202 -17.46 -1.89 13.26
C ILE A 202 -16.83 -1.26 12.03
N ALA A 203 -17.65 -0.93 11.04
CA ALA A 203 -17.17 -0.56 9.72
C ALA A 203 -17.92 0.63 9.12
N SER A 204 -17.18 1.54 8.51
CA SER A 204 -17.70 2.66 7.71
C SER A 204 -16.98 2.76 6.37
N ALA A 205 -17.63 3.39 5.40
CA ALA A 205 -17.11 3.61 4.06
C ALA A 205 -17.10 5.11 3.76
N LEU A 206 -15.96 5.62 3.34
CA LEU A 206 -15.81 6.96 2.78
C LEU A 206 -15.93 6.88 1.26
N THR A 207 -16.89 7.58 0.66
CA THR A 207 -17.07 7.64 -0.79
C THR A 207 -15.97 8.46 -1.47
N LYS A 208 -15.74 8.22 -2.77
CA LYS A 208 -14.80 9.00 -3.59
C LYS A 208 -15.37 10.38 -3.89
N ILE A 209 -14.46 11.31 -4.21
CA ILE A 209 -14.83 12.56 -4.85
C ILE A 209 -15.20 12.27 -6.31
N GLY A 210 -16.43 12.60 -6.71
CA GLY A 210 -16.91 12.46 -8.09
C GLY A 210 -18.43 12.54 -8.21
N GLU A 211 -18.94 12.43 -9.44
CA GLU A 211 -20.39 12.48 -9.73
C GLU A 211 -21.09 11.17 -9.29
N LEU A 212 -21.39 11.06 -8.00
CA LEU A 212 -22.09 9.92 -7.38
C LEU A 212 -23.59 10.20 -7.16
N GLU A 213 -24.00 11.46 -7.29
CA GLU A 213 -25.38 11.92 -7.08
C GLU A 213 -26.35 11.26 -8.07
N SER A 214 -25.85 10.86 -9.24
CA SER A 214 -26.61 10.07 -10.22
C SER A 214 -27.12 8.73 -9.67
N MET A 215 -26.51 8.20 -8.61
CA MET A 215 -26.93 7.01 -7.89
C MET A 215 -27.62 7.30 -6.55
N GLY A 216 -27.80 8.58 -6.20
CA GLY A 216 -28.28 9.00 -4.88
C GLY A 216 -27.25 8.76 -3.77
N VAL A 217 -25.96 8.87 -4.09
CA VAL A 217 -24.85 8.74 -3.13
C VAL A 217 -24.07 10.05 -3.10
N GLN A 218 -23.79 10.59 -1.92
CA GLN A 218 -23.00 11.80 -1.76
C GLN A 218 -21.50 11.53 -1.99
N SER A 219 -20.87 12.48 -2.65
CA SER A 219 -19.43 12.54 -2.90
C SER A 219 -18.68 12.89 -1.61
N ASN A 220 -17.54 12.22 -1.37
CA ASN A 220 -16.65 12.48 -0.21
C ASN A 220 -17.33 12.41 1.16
N GLN A 221 -18.21 11.45 1.36
CA GLN A 221 -19.04 11.36 2.54
C GLN A 221 -19.05 9.97 3.17
N GLN A 222 -19.40 9.93 4.46
CA GLN A 222 -19.35 8.72 5.27
C GLN A 222 -20.67 7.95 5.24
N TYR A 223 -20.58 6.64 5.04
CA TYR A 223 -21.70 5.70 5.09
C TYR A 223 -21.37 4.54 6.03
N THR A 224 -22.32 4.14 6.86
CA THR A 224 -22.10 3.03 7.79
C THR A 224 -22.28 1.69 7.07
N ILE A 225 -21.32 0.77 7.23
CA ILE A 225 -21.45 -0.59 6.72
C ILE A 225 -22.21 -1.42 7.75
N LEU A 226 -23.41 -1.87 7.37
CA LEU A 226 -24.27 -2.64 8.25
C LEU A 226 -23.95 -4.13 8.21
N GLU A 227 -23.72 -4.64 7.01
CA GLU A 227 -23.53 -6.06 6.73
C GLU A 227 -22.91 -6.25 5.35
N ILE A 228 -22.12 -7.32 5.18
CA ILE A 228 -21.64 -7.80 3.88
C ILE A 228 -22.18 -9.23 3.75
N PHE A 229 -22.79 -9.57 2.61
CA PHE A 229 -23.40 -10.88 2.44
C PHE A 229 -23.31 -11.40 1.01
N SER A 230 -23.46 -12.72 0.88
CA SER A 230 -23.58 -13.42 -0.39
C SER A 230 -25.04 -13.85 -0.61
N ARG A 231 -25.55 -13.75 -1.85
CA ARG A 231 -26.91 -14.23 -2.18
C ARG A 231 -26.98 -15.74 -2.32
N THR A 232 -26.00 -16.37 -2.98
CA THR A 232 -26.00 -17.82 -3.25
C THR A 232 -25.12 -18.64 -2.28
N GLY A 233 -24.40 -17.98 -1.39
CA GLY A 233 -23.35 -18.58 -0.55
C GLY A 233 -22.00 -18.73 -1.27
N SER A 234 -21.86 -18.15 -2.47
CA SER A 234 -20.63 -18.19 -3.25
C SER A 234 -19.64 -17.12 -2.79
N SER A 235 -18.34 -17.42 -2.90
CA SER A 235 -17.26 -16.45 -2.72
C SER A 235 -16.93 -15.68 -4.01
N ALA A 236 -17.74 -15.79 -5.06
CA ALA A 236 -17.60 -14.98 -6.26
C ALA A 236 -17.96 -13.52 -5.96
N ILE A 237 -17.12 -12.57 -6.37
CA ILE A 237 -17.32 -11.13 -6.09
C ILE A 237 -18.68 -10.63 -6.61
N GLU A 238 -19.13 -11.17 -7.74
CA GLU A 238 -20.42 -10.83 -8.37
C GLU A 238 -21.63 -11.24 -7.53
N ASP A 239 -21.47 -12.21 -6.62
CA ASP A 239 -22.50 -12.69 -5.71
C ASP A 239 -22.47 -11.98 -4.34
N LEU A 240 -21.53 -11.04 -4.15
CA LEU A 240 -21.36 -10.32 -2.90
C LEU A 240 -21.98 -8.92 -2.95
N PHE A 241 -22.58 -8.54 -1.84
CA PHE A 241 -23.30 -7.28 -1.66
C PHE A 241 -22.95 -6.64 -0.33
N VAL A 242 -22.98 -5.32 -0.29
CA VAL A 242 -22.73 -4.52 0.90
C VAL A 242 -24.00 -3.75 1.24
N ARG A 243 -24.49 -3.90 2.46
CA ARG A 243 -25.63 -3.14 2.98
C ARG A 243 -25.13 -1.93 3.76
N LEU A 244 -25.61 -0.76 3.38
CA LEU A 244 -25.21 0.53 3.91
C LEU A 244 -26.39 1.23 4.58
N TYR A 245 -26.09 2.07 5.57
CA TYR A 245 -27.01 3.05 6.12
C TYR A 245 -26.83 4.39 5.43
N ASN A 246 -27.93 5.00 5.00
CA ASN A 246 -28.00 6.34 4.45
C ASN A 246 -28.38 7.33 5.56
N PRO A 247 -27.44 8.18 6.01
CA PRO A 247 -27.74 9.18 7.03
C PRO A 247 -28.58 10.35 6.51
N TYR A 248 -28.63 10.55 5.18
CA TYR A 248 -29.19 11.75 4.57
C TYR A 248 -30.73 11.76 4.49
N GLU A 249 -31.32 12.94 4.68
CA GLU A 249 -32.77 13.18 4.68
C GLU A 249 -33.30 13.61 3.30
N GLU A 250 -32.46 14.21 2.46
CA GLU A 250 -32.87 14.82 1.21
C GLU A 250 -33.22 13.78 0.14
N LYS A 251 -34.29 14.04 -0.61
CA LYS A 251 -34.81 13.13 -1.64
C LYS A 251 -33.82 12.86 -2.78
N GLU A 252 -32.92 13.80 -3.05
CA GLU A 252 -31.89 13.65 -4.07
C GLU A 252 -30.83 12.61 -3.69
N TYR A 253 -30.73 12.25 -2.42
CA TYR A 253 -29.88 11.20 -1.89
C TYR A 253 -30.65 9.92 -1.58
N GLU A 254 -31.86 9.74 -2.12
CA GLU A 254 -32.53 8.43 -2.17
C GLU A 254 -31.77 7.54 -3.16
N TYR A 255 -31.24 6.40 -2.70
CA TYR A 255 -30.42 5.53 -3.54
C TYR A 255 -31.19 4.98 -4.74
N VAL A 256 -30.76 5.35 -5.94
CA VAL A 256 -31.35 4.94 -7.23
C VAL A 256 -30.42 4.05 -8.05
N GLY A 257 -29.25 3.71 -7.53
CA GLY A 257 -28.26 2.85 -8.18
C GLY A 257 -28.69 1.38 -8.37
N PRO A 258 -27.75 0.50 -8.78
CA PRO A 258 -28.01 -0.93 -8.94
C PRO A 258 -28.54 -1.55 -7.64
N LEU A 259 -29.54 -2.42 -7.73
CA LEU A 259 -30.24 -3.00 -6.57
C LEU A 259 -30.95 -1.99 -5.66
N ASN A 260 -31.41 -0.87 -6.22
CA ASN A 260 -32.31 0.02 -5.50
C ASN A 260 -33.62 -0.67 -5.07
N ALA A 261 -34.40 -0.01 -4.22
CA ALA A 261 -35.61 -0.58 -3.65
C ALA A 261 -36.68 -0.96 -4.70
N ARG A 262 -36.65 -0.33 -5.88
CA ARG A 262 -37.59 -0.56 -7.00
C ARG A 262 -37.12 -1.65 -7.96
N ASP A 263 -35.94 -2.22 -7.75
CA ASP A 263 -35.37 -3.24 -8.62
C ASP A 263 -36.20 -4.54 -8.57
N ALA A 264 -36.62 -5.03 -9.74
CA ALA A 264 -37.43 -6.24 -9.87
C ALA A 264 -36.65 -7.53 -9.57
N SER A 265 -35.33 -7.47 -9.47
CA SER A 265 -34.47 -8.62 -9.15
C SER A 265 -34.58 -9.09 -7.69
N TRP A 266 -35.15 -8.27 -6.80
CA TRP A 266 -35.37 -8.63 -5.41
C TRP A 266 -36.49 -9.65 -5.24
N THR A 267 -36.21 -10.78 -4.59
CA THR A 267 -37.23 -11.74 -4.17
C THR A 267 -37.99 -11.24 -2.93
N ASP A 268 -39.23 -11.71 -2.73
CA ASP A 268 -40.04 -11.35 -1.56
C ASP A 268 -39.35 -11.71 -0.23
N ALA A 269 -38.59 -12.80 -0.22
CA ALA A 269 -37.80 -13.23 0.94
C ALA A 269 -36.66 -12.24 1.25
N GLU A 270 -35.94 -11.77 0.22
CA GLU A 270 -34.87 -10.77 0.38
C GLU A 270 -35.43 -9.41 0.80
N ARG A 271 -36.56 -8.98 0.21
CA ARG A 271 -37.25 -7.73 0.59
C ARG A 271 -37.61 -7.72 2.07
N LYS A 272 -38.08 -8.86 2.59
CA LYS A 272 -38.39 -9.02 4.01
C LYS A 272 -37.14 -9.14 4.88
N LYS A 273 -36.09 -9.84 4.42
CA LYS A 273 -34.86 -10.04 5.18
C LYS A 273 -34.07 -8.75 5.38
N PHE A 274 -33.94 -7.95 4.31
CA PHE A 274 -33.12 -6.73 4.32
C PHE A 274 -33.94 -5.45 4.51
N THR A 275 -35.24 -5.57 4.79
CA THR A 275 -36.18 -4.44 4.94
C THR A 275 -36.01 -3.43 3.81
N ILE A 276 -36.19 -3.92 2.58
CA ILE A 276 -36.02 -3.13 1.36
C ILE A 276 -37.35 -2.44 1.04
N ASP A 277 -37.49 -1.21 1.48
CA ASP A 277 -38.59 -0.33 1.14
C ASP A 277 -38.08 1.09 0.80
N ASN A 278 -38.88 1.89 0.10
CA ASN A 278 -38.48 3.26 -0.30
C ASN A 278 -38.39 4.22 0.90
N ALA A 279 -38.86 3.84 2.08
CA ALA A 279 -38.78 4.64 3.30
C ALA A 279 -37.56 4.23 4.17
N SER A 280 -36.89 3.14 3.82
CA SER A 280 -35.78 2.56 4.55
C SER A 280 -34.56 3.42 4.35
N LYS A 281 -33.96 3.84 5.45
CA LYS A 281 -32.66 4.51 5.48
C LYS A 281 -31.51 3.53 5.18
N THR A 282 -31.79 2.35 4.61
CA THR A 282 -30.77 1.35 4.28
C THR A 282 -30.88 0.92 2.84
N PHE A 283 -29.74 0.69 2.19
CA PHE A 283 -29.68 0.26 0.80
C PHE A 283 -28.56 -0.75 0.58
N CYS A 284 -28.66 -1.54 -0.48
CA CYS A 284 -27.67 -2.55 -0.83
C CYS A 284 -26.96 -2.18 -2.13
N VAL A 285 -25.67 -2.42 -2.17
CA VAL A 285 -24.82 -2.13 -3.33
C VAL A 285 -24.06 -3.41 -3.71
N PRO A 286 -24.01 -3.79 -5.00
CA PRO A 286 -23.13 -4.86 -5.47
C PRO A 286 -21.67 -4.57 -5.14
N LEU A 287 -20.91 -5.57 -4.70
CA LEU A 287 -19.55 -5.36 -4.19
C LEU A 287 -18.62 -4.70 -5.23
N LEU A 288 -18.72 -5.08 -6.50
CA LEU A 288 -17.94 -4.45 -7.58
C LEU A 288 -18.29 -2.96 -7.77
N THR A 289 -19.54 -2.57 -7.54
CA THR A 289 -19.96 -1.17 -7.57
C THR A 289 -19.44 -0.46 -6.33
N PHE A 290 -19.53 -1.09 -5.16
CA PHE A 290 -19.02 -0.57 -3.90
C PHE A 290 -17.52 -0.22 -3.99
N ILE A 291 -16.68 -1.14 -4.46
CA ILE A 291 -15.22 -0.91 -4.65
C ILE A 291 -14.94 0.27 -5.61
N LYS A 292 -15.81 0.49 -6.60
CA LYS A 292 -15.66 1.60 -7.55
C LYS A 292 -15.97 2.96 -6.93
N VAL A 293 -17.01 3.05 -6.10
CA VAL A 293 -17.52 4.32 -5.56
C VAL A 293 -16.92 4.70 -4.22
N VAL A 294 -16.40 3.73 -3.46
CA VAL A 294 -15.80 3.95 -2.14
C VAL A 294 -14.31 4.20 -2.28
N ASN A 295 -13.81 5.21 -1.57
CA ASN A 295 -12.39 5.57 -1.49
C ASN A 295 -11.66 4.69 -0.47
N SER A 296 -12.22 4.57 0.73
CA SER A 296 -11.64 3.76 1.81
C SER A 296 -12.70 3.24 2.77
N ILE A 297 -12.38 2.17 3.49
CA ILE A 297 -13.17 1.63 4.60
C ILE A 297 -12.40 1.85 5.90
N GLN A 298 -13.09 2.31 6.93
CA GLN A 298 -12.59 2.37 8.30
C GLN A 298 -13.10 1.15 9.08
N LEU A 299 -12.20 0.33 9.61
CA LEU A 299 -12.53 -0.84 10.43
C LEU A 299 -12.01 -0.63 11.86
N CYS A 300 -12.91 -0.35 12.81
CA CYS A 300 -12.55 -0.19 14.22
C CYS A 300 -12.67 -1.51 14.98
N TYR A 301 -11.60 -1.92 15.67
CA TYR A 301 -11.56 -3.13 16.49
C TYR A 301 -12.47 -2.97 17.71
N MET A 302 -13.28 -3.98 18.06
CA MET A 302 -14.25 -3.88 19.17
C MET A 302 -14.04 -4.94 20.25
N LYS A 303 -14.29 -6.22 19.94
CA LYS A 303 -14.21 -7.31 20.93
C LYS A 303 -12.89 -8.08 20.92
N THR A 304 -12.01 -7.78 20.00
CA THR A 304 -10.90 -8.65 19.63
C THR A 304 -9.60 -8.35 20.36
N LEU A 305 -9.44 -7.14 20.92
CA LEU A 305 -8.20 -6.72 21.56
C LEU A 305 -8.21 -6.97 23.07
N ASP A 306 -7.11 -7.55 23.54
CA ASP A 306 -6.81 -7.61 24.97
C ASP A 306 -6.19 -6.28 25.40
N MET A 307 -7.02 -5.43 25.99
CA MET A 307 -6.59 -4.13 26.51
C MET A 307 -5.79 -4.26 27.83
N THR A 308 -5.69 -5.45 28.42
CA THR A 308 -4.91 -5.70 29.64
C THR A 308 -3.43 -5.95 29.36
N THR A 309 -3.13 -6.62 28.24
CA THR A 309 -1.77 -6.90 27.77
C THR A 309 -1.37 -5.90 26.68
N SER A 310 -1.08 -4.66 27.08
CA SER A 310 -0.68 -3.60 26.16
C SER A 310 0.69 -3.01 26.50
N TRP A 311 1.45 -2.67 25.46
CA TRP A 311 2.69 -1.90 25.58
C TRP A 311 2.46 -0.50 25.01
N SER A 312 2.89 0.52 25.74
CA SER A 312 2.83 1.91 25.30
C SER A 312 4.17 2.60 25.49
N PHE A 313 4.61 3.31 24.46
CA PHE A 313 5.88 4.02 24.46
C PHE A 313 5.73 5.42 23.88
N ASP A 314 5.98 6.44 24.70
CA ASP A 314 6.14 7.80 24.22
C ASP A 314 7.51 7.97 23.56
N SER A 315 7.52 8.55 22.36
CA SER A 315 8.74 8.73 21.58
C SER A 315 8.62 9.92 20.63
N ALA A 316 9.71 10.20 19.91
CA ALA A 316 9.72 11.24 18.90
C ALA A 316 10.71 10.91 17.77
N TRP A 317 10.34 11.31 16.56
CA TRP A 317 11.27 11.55 15.47
C TRP A 317 11.89 12.94 15.68
N LYS A 318 13.18 13.03 15.98
CA LYS A 318 13.86 14.31 16.25
C LYS A 318 15.35 14.23 15.92
N GLY A 319 15.86 15.20 15.18
CA GLY A 319 17.25 15.24 14.73
C GLY A 319 17.64 13.94 14.03
N ALA A 320 18.65 13.25 14.56
CA ALA A 320 19.14 11.99 13.99
C ALA A 320 18.09 10.87 13.97
N SER A 321 17.08 10.88 14.85
CA SER A 321 16.02 9.87 14.88
C SER A 321 14.88 10.11 13.89
N ALA A 322 14.90 11.21 13.14
CA ALA A 322 13.99 11.44 12.02
C ALA A 322 14.53 10.76 10.75
N GLY A 323 14.62 9.43 10.79
CA GLY A 323 15.33 8.61 9.81
C GLY A 323 14.66 8.49 8.44
N GLY A 324 13.36 8.79 8.34
CA GLY A 324 12.56 8.60 7.12
C GLY A 324 12.20 7.14 6.88
N SER A 325 11.59 6.84 5.72
CA SER A 325 11.12 5.50 5.34
C SER A 325 12.26 4.54 4.94
N PRO A 326 12.00 3.21 4.80
CA PRO A 326 13.04 2.20 4.50
C PRO A 326 13.86 2.41 3.22
N ILE A 327 13.45 3.35 2.36
CA ILE A 327 14.23 3.73 1.17
C ILE A 327 15.47 4.55 1.53
N TYR A 328 15.58 5.05 2.76
CA TYR A 328 16.73 5.82 3.22
C TYR A 328 17.68 4.99 4.10
N SER A 329 18.99 5.21 3.94
CA SER A 329 20.02 4.62 4.80
C SER A 329 19.84 5.02 6.28
N THR A 330 19.27 6.20 6.53
CA THR A 330 18.96 6.72 7.85
C THR A 330 17.76 6.05 8.53
N TRP A 331 17.02 5.17 7.85
CA TRP A 331 15.82 4.52 8.39
C TRP A 331 16.08 3.79 9.72
N ARG A 332 17.24 3.14 9.86
CA ARG A 332 17.63 2.44 11.10
C ARG A 332 17.83 3.36 12.31
N ASN A 333 17.89 4.68 12.11
CA ASN A 333 18.02 5.66 13.18
C ASN A 333 16.67 6.06 13.78
N ASN A 334 15.54 5.71 13.13
CA ASN A 334 14.21 5.89 13.71
C ASN A 334 14.13 5.22 15.11
N PRO A 335 13.18 5.61 15.97
CA PRO A 335 12.92 4.84 17.18
C PRO A 335 12.59 3.39 16.83
N VAL A 336 13.28 2.45 17.48
CA VAL A 336 13.17 1.01 17.22
C VAL A 336 12.69 0.31 18.49
N TYR A 337 11.81 -0.67 18.33
CA TYR A 337 11.27 -1.48 19.42
C TYR A 337 11.50 -2.96 19.13
N LEU A 338 12.17 -3.64 20.06
CA LEU A 338 12.45 -5.07 19.98
C LEU A 338 11.20 -5.84 20.37
N VAL A 339 10.90 -6.87 19.58
CA VAL A 339 9.82 -7.82 19.84
C VAL A 339 10.43 -9.21 19.89
N ARG A 340 10.42 -9.84 21.07
CA ARG A 340 10.86 -11.22 21.26
C ARG A 340 9.66 -12.11 21.43
N ASN A 341 9.53 -13.10 20.55
CA ASN A 341 8.60 -14.20 20.76
C ASN A 341 9.40 -15.45 21.14
N THR A 342 9.37 -15.80 22.42
CA THR A 342 10.01 -17.02 22.97
C THR A 342 9.08 -18.23 22.95
N GLY A 343 7.84 -18.04 22.48
CA GLY A 343 6.83 -19.08 22.37
C GLY A 343 7.02 -19.93 21.12
N ASN A 344 6.29 -21.05 21.10
CA ASN A 344 6.28 -22.01 20.00
C ASN A 344 5.23 -21.70 18.91
N HIS A 345 4.43 -20.64 19.11
CA HIS A 345 3.38 -20.24 18.19
C HIS A 345 3.60 -18.81 17.72
N ALA A 346 3.12 -18.50 16.52
CA ALA A 346 3.06 -17.14 16.05
C ALA A 346 2.01 -16.36 16.86
N VAL A 347 2.22 -15.04 17.02
CA VAL A 347 1.33 -14.16 17.78
C VAL A 347 0.97 -12.97 16.91
N ASP A 348 -0.32 -12.73 16.70
CA ASP A 348 -0.82 -11.55 16.01
C ASP A 348 -0.86 -10.36 16.96
N ILE A 349 -0.39 -9.22 16.47
CA ILE A 349 -0.37 -7.95 17.21
C ILE A 349 -1.00 -6.85 16.36
N VAL A 350 -1.59 -5.87 17.04
CA VAL A 350 -2.05 -4.61 16.44
C VAL A 350 -1.15 -3.49 16.95
N ILE A 351 -0.59 -2.73 16.03
CA ILE A 351 0.37 -1.67 16.28
C ILE A 351 -0.29 -0.35 15.89
N THR A 352 -0.24 0.64 16.79
CA THR A 352 -0.83 1.96 16.59
C THR A 352 0.21 3.04 16.85
N ILE A 353 0.40 3.94 15.90
CA ILE A 353 1.13 5.20 16.08
C ILE A 353 0.08 6.29 16.31
N SER A 354 0.10 6.92 17.48
CA SER A 354 -0.74 8.08 17.79
C SER A 354 0.09 9.35 17.79
N GLN A 355 -0.23 10.28 16.90
CA GLN A 355 0.48 11.55 16.73
C GLN A 355 -0.11 12.62 17.68
N VAL A 356 0.70 13.64 17.97
CA VAL A 356 0.20 14.84 18.67
C VAL A 356 -0.47 15.75 17.66
N ASP A 357 -1.64 16.31 18.00
CA ASP A 357 -2.32 17.33 17.22
C ASP A 357 -1.36 18.49 16.89
N ARG A 358 -1.21 18.79 15.61
CA ARG A 358 -0.43 19.93 15.13
C ARG A 358 -1.31 20.86 14.35
N VAL A 359 -1.29 22.10 14.78
CA VAL A 359 -1.84 23.22 14.02
C VAL A 359 -0.71 23.74 13.15
N GLU A 360 -0.76 23.47 11.85
CA GLU A 360 0.13 24.12 10.88
C GLU A 360 -0.68 25.15 10.08
N THR A 361 -0.60 26.40 10.57
CA THR A 361 -1.11 27.64 9.95
C THR A 361 -2.62 27.78 9.77
N GLN A 362 -3.08 29.03 9.94
CA GLN A 362 -4.39 29.47 9.46
C GLN A 362 -4.39 29.42 7.94
N ASN A 363 -5.40 28.80 7.32
CA ASN A 363 -5.63 28.93 5.88
C ASN A 363 -5.84 30.41 5.50
N GLU A 364 -5.90 30.75 4.20
CA GLU A 364 -6.15 32.13 3.73
C GLU A 364 -7.43 32.74 4.34
N ASP A 365 -8.37 31.87 4.77
CA ASP A 365 -9.65 32.20 5.42
C ASP A 365 -9.59 32.30 6.95
N GLY A 366 -8.43 32.07 7.59
CA GLY A 366 -8.27 32.15 9.05
C GLY A 366 -8.56 30.86 9.83
N GLU A 367 -8.96 29.79 9.16
CA GLU A 367 -9.31 28.50 9.77
C GLU A 367 -8.08 27.66 10.15
N THR A 368 -8.16 26.98 11.30
CA THR A 368 -7.12 26.10 11.84
C THR A 368 -7.25 24.72 11.21
N GLU A 369 -6.29 24.30 10.37
CA GLU A 369 -6.24 22.93 9.82
C GLU A 369 -5.28 22.06 10.66
N LEU A 370 -5.75 20.87 11.09
CA LEU A 370 -4.90 19.88 11.72
C LEU A 370 -4.11 19.11 10.66
N ARG A 371 -2.78 19.09 10.77
CA ARG A 371 -1.91 18.33 9.86
C ARG A 371 -1.02 17.35 10.59
N TYR A 372 -1.18 16.07 10.27
CA TYR A 372 -0.35 15.01 10.83
C TYR A 372 0.78 14.63 9.87
N LEU A 373 1.90 14.14 10.41
CA LEU A 373 2.96 13.64 9.56
C LEU A 373 2.50 12.37 8.86
N GLN A 374 2.86 12.25 7.59
CA GLN A 374 2.70 11.00 6.87
C GLN A 374 3.66 9.96 7.46
N CYS A 375 3.14 8.97 8.16
CA CYS A 375 3.92 7.99 8.89
C CYS A 375 3.39 6.57 8.74
N GLY A 376 4.24 5.58 9.01
CA GLY A 376 3.94 4.17 8.84
C GLY A 376 4.81 3.28 9.73
N ILE A 377 4.49 1.99 9.71
CA ILE A 377 5.08 0.95 10.55
C ILE A 377 5.79 -0.05 9.64
N THR A 378 7.03 -0.37 9.99
CA THR A 378 7.73 -1.51 9.40
C THR A 378 8.08 -2.50 10.49
N VAL A 379 7.71 -3.77 10.29
CA VAL A 379 8.10 -4.88 11.14
C VAL A 379 9.13 -5.72 10.40
N SER A 380 10.33 -5.82 10.97
CA SER A 380 11.45 -6.54 10.37
C SER A 380 11.93 -7.67 11.27
N ARG A 381 12.14 -8.84 10.71
CA ARG A 381 12.64 -10.03 11.41
C ARG A 381 14.15 -10.17 11.21
N TYR A 382 14.87 -10.49 12.27
CA TYR A 382 16.27 -10.88 12.20
C TYR A 382 16.43 -12.24 11.50
N VAL A 383 17.31 -12.32 10.50
CA VAL A 383 17.36 -13.49 9.58
C VAL A 383 18.29 -14.60 10.09
N TYR A 384 19.36 -14.27 10.81
CA TYR A 384 20.35 -15.29 11.20
C TYR A 384 19.89 -16.17 12.38
N PRO A 385 20.36 -17.42 12.48
CA PRO A 385 19.86 -18.42 13.46
C PRO A 385 20.05 -18.05 14.93
N LYS A 386 20.98 -17.15 15.24
CA LYS A 386 21.27 -16.67 16.59
C LYS A 386 20.99 -15.17 16.65
N PRO A 387 19.75 -14.76 16.93
CA PRO A 387 19.39 -13.35 16.90
C PRO A 387 20.07 -12.57 18.01
N ILE A 388 20.85 -11.56 17.63
CA ILE A 388 21.51 -10.63 18.54
C ILE A 388 20.92 -9.24 18.31
N PRO A 389 20.42 -8.55 19.36
CA PRO A 389 19.94 -7.17 19.26
C PRO A 389 21.01 -6.25 18.68
N THR A 390 20.66 -5.37 17.74
CA THR A 390 21.62 -4.44 17.11
C THR A 390 20.95 -3.14 16.68
N ARG A 391 21.72 -2.04 16.62
CA ARG A 391 21.30 -0.78 15.96
C ARG A 391 21.59 -0.76 14.46
N PHE A 392 22.43 -1.67 13.98
CA PHE A 392 22.75 -1.82 12.56
C PHE A 392 21.75 -2.77 11.90
N ILE A 393 20.57 -2.23 11.62
CA ILE A 393 19.49 -2.91 10.91
C ILE A 393 19.68 -2.63 9.41
N THR A 394 20.06 -3.63 8.63
CA THR A 394 20.37 -3.52 7.21
C THR A 394 19.65 -4.60 6.40
N GLY A 395 19.54 -4.42 5.08
CA GLY A 395 18.80 -5.34 4.21
C GLY A 395 19.34 -6.78 4.20
N ASN A 396 20.60 -6.99 4.57
CA ASN A 396 21.22 -8.32 4.60
C ASN A 396 20.96 -9.09 5.90
N ASN A 397 20.75 -8.42 7.04
CA ASN A 397 20.58 -9.09 8.34
C ASN A 397 19.14 -9.08 8.86
N HIS A 398 18.25 -8.26 8.27
CA HIS A 398 16.83 -8.23 8.58
C HIS A 398 15.97 -8.30 7.31
N LYS A 399 14.87 -9.07 7.37
CA LYS A 399 13.84 -9.13 6.32
C LYS A 399 12.55 -8.52 6.83
N SER A 400 11.97 -7.58 6.08
CA SER A 400 10.64 -7.03 6.41
C SER A 400 9.58 -8.12 6.31
N ILE A 401 8.81 -8.31 7.38
CA ILE A 401 7.66 -9.23 7.41
C ILE A 401 6.34 -8.49 7.23
N ARG A 402 6.29 -7.20 7.61
CA ARG A 402 5.13 -6.33 7.41
C ARG A 402 5.59 -4.89 7.16
N ARG A 403 4.95 -4.22 6.20
CA ARG A 403 5.10 -2.79 5.92
C ARG A 403 3.69 -2.21 5.80
N SER A 404 3.36 -1.23 6.62
CA SER A 404 2.07 -0.55 6.55
C SER A 404 2.05 0.46 5.41
N LEU A 405 0.86 0.95 5.10
CA LEU A 405 0.72 2.20 4.36
C LEU A 405 1.25 3.38 5.19
N PHE A 406 1.73 4.41 4.49
CA PHE A 406 2.10 5.68 5.10
C PHE A 406 0.90 6.63 5.04
N LEU A 407 0.28 6.88 6.20
CA LEU A 407 -0.94 7.67 6.31
C LEU A 407 -0.66 8.97 7.09
N ASN A 408 -1.39 10.03 6.75
CA ASN A 408 -1.36 11.33 7.40
C ASN A 408 -2.54 11.49 8.40
N SER A 409 -2.84 10.43 9.14
CA SER A 409 -3.91 10.40 10.14
C SER A 409 -3.35 10.55 11.56
N ARG A 410 -4.18 10.99 12.50
CA ARG A 410 -3.79 11.08 13.92
C ARG A 410 -3.34 9.73 14.46
N GLU A 411 -4.13 8.69 14.21
CA GLU A 411 -3.78 7.29 14.46
C GLU A 411 -3.44 6.57 13.16
N VAL A 412 -2.25 5.97 13.09
CA VAL A 412 -1.87 5.03 12.02
C VAL A 412 -1.79 3.63 12.60
N VAL A 413 -2.68 2.75 12.13
CA VAL A 413 -2.86 1.40 12.67
C VAL A 413 -2.48 0.36 11.62
N ASP A 414 -1.76 -0.68 12.04
CA ASP A 414 -1.53 -1.86 11.23
C ASP A 414 -1.49 -3.12 12.12
N SER A 415 -1.66 -4.29 11.51
CA SER A 415 -1.52 -5.58 12.19
C SER A 415 -0.36 -6.39 11.61
N ALA A 416 0.28 -7.19 12.45
CA ALA A 416 1.40 -8.04 12.06
C ALA A 416 1.41 -9.35 12.83
N THR A 417 1.82 -10.42 12.15
CA THR A 417 2.03 -11.74 12.77
C THR A 417 3.50 -11.91 13.14
N ILE A 418 3.80 -12.05 14.44
CA ILE A 418 5.15 -12.27 14.95
C ILE A 418 5.46 -13.76 14.99
N PRO A 419 6.44 -14.27 14.22
CA PRO A 419 6.75 -15.70 14.17
C PRO A 419 7.22 -16.25 15.53
N ALA A 420 6.98 -17.54 15.77
CA ALA A 420 7.54 -18.27 16.91
C ALA A 420 9.08 -18.21 16.93
N ASN A 421 9.67 -18.26 18.13
CA ASN A 421 11.13 -18.31 18.34
C ASN A 421 11.90 -17.26 17.51
N SER A 422 11.43 -16.01 17.53
CA SER A 422 11.95 -14.96 16.66
C SER A 422 12.28 -13.67 17.41
N LEU A 423 13.20 -12.89 16.82
CA LEU A 423 13.50 -11.51 17.19
C LEU A 423 13.07 -10.59 16.05
N CYS A 424 12.08 -9.78 16.30
CA CYS A 424 11.51 -8.80 15.38
C CYS A 424 11.75 -7.38 15.89
N TYR A 425 11.63 -6.43 14.97
CA TYR A 425 11.89 -5.01 15.17
C TYR A 425 10.70 -4.24 14.61
N ILE A 426 9.98 -3.53 15.47
CA ILE A 426 8.96 -2.56 15.07
C ILE A 426 9.65 -1.20 14.92
N VAL A 427 9.52 -0.61 13.74
CA VAL A 427 10.14 0.68 13.41
C VAL A 427 9.06 1.64 12.88
N PRO A 428 8.46 2.47 13.76
CA PRO A 428 7.64 3.59 13.32
C PRO A 428 8.51 4.64 12.64
N CYS A 429 8.13 5.05 11.43
CA CYS A 429 8.92 5.98 10.63
C CYS A 429 8.02 6.95 9.84
N CYS A 430 8.51 8.16 9.63
CA CYS A 430 7.88 9.10 8.70
C CYS A 430 8.24 8.75 7.25
N MET A 431 7.41 9.17 6.31
CA MET A 431 7.66 8.97 4.88
C MET A 431 8.97 9.65 4.45
N GLN A 432 9.13 10.92 4.86
CA GLN A 432 10.29 11.76 4.55
C GLN A 432 11.32 11.76 5.68
N ARG A 433 12.61 11.78 5.32
CA ARG A 433 13.69 11.98 6.29
C ARG A 433 13.68 13.41 6.84
N GLY A 434 14.04 13.58 8.11
CA GLY A 434 14.05 14.88 8.79
C GLY A 434 12.68 15.40 9.25
N ALA A 435 11.59 14.68 8.98
CA ALA A 435 10.27 15.02 9.53
C ALA A 435 10.27 14.79 11.05
N GLU A 436 10.10 15.86 11.83
CA GLU A 436 10.16 15.80 13.29
C GLU A 436 8.78 15.75 13.93
N GLY A 437 8.65 14.97 15.01
CA GLY A 437 7.36 14.74 15.64
C GLY A 437 7.35 13.88 16.87
N ALA A 438 6.56 14.27 17.86
CA ALA A 438 6.22 13.40 18.97
C ALA A 438 5.08 12.44 18.57
N PHE A 439 5.18 11.20 19.04
CA PHE A 439 4.17 10.17 18.85
C PHE A 439 4.18 9.20 20.03
N THR A 440 3.10 8.46 20.19
CA THR A 440 3.04 7.30 21.08
C THR A 440 2.87 6.04 20.26
N LEU A 441 3.68 5.03 20.52
CA LEU A 441 3.51 3.69 19.96
C LEU A 441 2.73 2.83 20.94
N HIS A 442 1.60 2.27 20.50
CA HIS A 442 0.86 1.25 21.22
C HIS A 442 0.95 -0.09 20.50
N VAL A 443 1.09 -1.15 21.27
CA VAL A 443 0.99 -2.52 20.76
C VAL A 443 0.02 -3.29 21.64
N ASN A 444 -1.02 -3.82 21.00
CA ASN A 444 -2.06 -4.63 21.64
C ASN A 444 -2.06 -6.03 21.04
N THR A 445 -2.40 -7.02 21.85
CA THR A 445 -2.60 -8.41 21.39
C THR A 445 -4.09 -8.74 21.28
N PHE A 446 -4.39 -9.83 20.61
CA PHE A 446 -5.77 -10.33 20.55
C PHE A 446 -6.15 -11.09 21.83
N ASN A 447 -7.43 -11.08 22.17
CA ASN A 447 -7.98 -11.88 23.27
C ASN A 447 -7.66 -13.37 23.07
N ASN A 448 -7.25 -14.07 24.14
CA ASN A 448 -6.81 -15.48 24.12
C ASN A 448 -5.58 -15.77 23.24
N SER A 449 -4.77 -14.76 22.91
CA SER A 449 -3.47 -14.99 22.28
C SER A 449 -2.50 -15.64 23.27
N ASN A 450 -1.61 -16.52 22.80
CA ASN A 450 -0.51 -17.09 23.59
C ASN A 450 0.61 -16.04 23.81
N ALA A 451 0.25 -14.83 24.21
CA ALA A 451 1.13 -13.66 24.28
C ALA A 451 2.02 -13.61 25.52
N ASP A 452 1.86 -14.52 26.48
CA ASP A 452 2.71 -14.60 27.69
C ASP A 452 4.22 -14.68 27.37
N ALA A 453 4.55 -15.24 26.21
CA ALA A 453 5.92 -15.42 25.74
C ALA A 453 6.44 -14.24 24.89
N LEU A 454 5.63 -13.20 24.71
CA LEU A 454 5.94 -12.00 23.93
C LEU A 454 6.50 -10.91 24.84
N GLN A 455 7.66 -10.35 24.47
CA GLN A 455 8.26 -9.24 25.18
C GLN A 455 8.54 -8.11 24.18
N ILE A 456 8.07 -6.91 24.51
CA ILE A 456 8.29 -5.70 23.72
C ILE A 456 8.98 -4.65 24.56
N GLU A 457 10.10 -4.14 24.06
CA GLU A 457 10.90 -3.11 24.71
C GLU A 457 11.47 -2.13 23.69
N LYS A 458 11.69 -0.88 24.09
CA LYS A 458 12.41 0.09 23.25
C LYS A 458 13.87 -0.38 23.14
N LEU A 459 14.42 -0.36 21.92
CA LEU A 459 15.78 -0.82 21.66
C LEU A 459 16.78 0.02 22.46
N ASP A 460 17.36 -0.62 23.48
CA ASP A 460 18.52 -0.14 24.20
C ASP A 460 19.58 -1.23 24.29
N ILE A 461 20.83 -0.88 23.97
CA ILE A 461 21.96 -1.79 24.00
C ILE A 461 23.07 -1.11 24.81
N PRO A 462 22.97 -1.14 26.16
CA PRO A 462 23.87 -0.41 27.03
C PRO A 462 25.28 -1.04 27.03
N GLY A 463 26.28 -0.20 27.28
CA GLY A 463 27.68 -0.61 27.43
C GLY A 463 28.47 -0.72 26.14
N TYR A 464 27.87 -0.48 24.97
CA TYR A 464 28.58 -0.44 23.68
C TYR A 464 28.94 0.99 23.28
N ASN A 465 30.11 1.16 22.64
CA ASN A 465 30.61 2.47 22.24
C ASN A 465 30.00 2.96 20.90
N TRP A 466 28.68 3.13 20.87
CA TRP A 466 27.96 3.60 19.68
C TRP A 466 28.35 5.02 19.23
N ASN A 467 28.83 5.85 20.16
CA ASN A 467 29.16 7.26 19.89
C ASN A 467 30.59 7.45 19.36
N SER A 468 31.45 6.45 19.51
CA SER A 468 32.84 6.50 19.03
C SER A 468 33.26 5.12 18.52
N PRO A 469 32.65 4.66 17.40
CA PRO A 469 33.02 3.39 16.77
C PRO A 469 34.48 3.40 16.29
N LEU A 470 35.09 2.23 16.22
CA LEU A 470 36.36 2.06 15.52
C LEU A 470 36.10 2.16 14.01
N THR A 471 36.59 3.21 13.37
CA THR A 471 36.31 3.48 11.94
C THR A 471 37.52 3.27 11.04
N PHE A 472 37.36 2.53 9.95
CA PHE A 472 38.31 2.42 8.83
C PHE A 472 37.74 3.13 7.60
N SER A 473 38.62 3.73 6.81
CA SER A 473 38.27 4.32 5.51
C SER A 473 39.09 3.61 4.45
N ILE A 474 38.41 3.00 3.50
CA ILE A 474 39.00 2.21 2.42
C ILE A 474 38.47 2.69 1.07
N GLU A 475 39.23 2.44 0.02
CA GLU A 475 38.82 2.73 -1.35
C GLU A 475 38.82 1.43 -2.16
N MET A 476 37.62 0.91 -2.43
CA MET A 476 37.42 -0.32 -3.18
C MET A 476 37.37 -0.07 -4.68
N GLN A 477 37.64 -1.10 -5.49
CA GLN A 477 37.50 -1.12 -6.95
C GLN A 477 37.03 -2.50 -7.40
N GLU A 478 36.56 -2.63 -8.65
CA GLU A 478 36.12 -3.91 -9.21
C GLU A 478 37.19 -5.00 -9.02
N LYS A 479 36.78 -6.17 -8.50
CA LYS A 479 37.62 -7.33 -8.18
C LYS A 479 38.70 -7.08 -7.13
N LEU A 480 38.68 -5.92 -6.47
CA LEU A 480 39.56 -5.65 -5.33
C LEU A 480 39.04 -6.35 -4.07
N ARG A 481 39.99 -6.76 -3.24
CA ARG A 481 39.76 -7.21 -1.88
C ARG A 481 40.65 -6.39 -0.95
N ASP A 482 40.14 -6.05 0.21
CA ASP A 482 40.91 -5.35 1.25
C ASP A 482 40.76 -6.06 2.60
N ARG A 483 41.82 -6.03 3.41
CA ARG A 483 41.91 -6.70 4.71
C ARG A 483 42.10 -5.67 5.82
N LEU A 484 41.20 -5.68 6.79
CA LEU A 484 41.21 -4.76 7.93
C LEU A 484 41.29 -5.53 9.24
N ASP A 485 42.38 -5.34 9.98
CA ASP A 485 42.57 -6.04 11.25
C ASP A 485 42.34 -5.15 12.47
N PHE A 486 41.69 -5.73 13.46
CA PHE A 486 41.41 -5.11 14.74
C PHE A 486 41.64 -6.08 15.88
N PHE A 487 41.97 -5.54 17.05
CA PHE A 487 42.19 -6.31 18.26
C PHE A 487 41.10 -6.01 19.28
N VAL A 488 40.63 -7.07 19.93
CA VAL A 488 39.61 -7.03 20.99
C VAL A 488 40.21 -7.57 22.28
N GLU A 489 40.01 -6.85 23.38
CA GLU A 489 40.62 -7.18 24.68
C GLU A 489 39.93 -8.32 25.44
N ASP A 490 38.62 -8.50 25.28
CA ASP A 490 37.82 -9.51 25.98
C ASP A 490 36.70 -10.07 25.09
N GLU A 491 35.99 -11.11 25.57
CA GLU A 491 34.80 -11.63 24.90
C GLU A 491 33.74 -10.53 24.69
N THR A 492 33.35 -10.28 23.44
CA THR A 492 32.36 -9.25 23.07
C THR A 492 31.50 -9.70 21.89
N VAL A 493 30.44 -8.97 21.58
CA VAL A 493 29.83 -8.96 20.25
C VAL A 493 30.45 -7.82 19.45
N ALA A 494 30.81 -8.10 18.20
CA ALA A 494 31.18 -7.07 17.23
C ALA A 494 29.96 -6.75 16.34
N HIS A 495 29.59 -5.48 16.33
CA HIS A 495 28.63 -4.90 15.39
C HIS A 495 29.44 -4.16 14.32
N VAL A 496 29.53 -4.76 13.14
CA VAL A 496 30.26 -4.20 12.00
C VAL A 496 29.26 -3.59 11.03
N LEU A 497 29.50 -2.37 10.60
CA LEU A 497 28.74 -1.69 9.54
C LEU A 497 29.70 -1.22 8.45
N VAL A 498 29.45 -1.63 7.22
CA VAL A 498 30.14 -1.13 6.03
C VAL A 498 29.17 -0.23 5.28
N ARG A 499 29.59 1.00 5.01
CA ARG A 499 28.81 2.01 4.30
C ARG A 499 29.54 2.45 3.05
N GLN A 500 28.86 2.39 1.90
CA GLN A 500 29.35 2.93 0.64
C GLN A 500 29.08 4.44 0.57
N GLU A 501 30.13 5.25 0.45
CA GLU A 501 30.03 6.73 0.50
C GLU A 501 29.81 7.37 -0.87
N LYS A 502 30.05 6.60 -1.95
CA LYS A 502 29.78 7.05 -3.32
C LYS A 502 28.31 7.46 -3.44
N PRO A 503 27.96 8.71 -3.79
CA PRO A 503 26.58 9.16 -3.89
C PRO A 503 25.79 8.37 -4.95
N TYR A 504 24.59 7.94 -4.58
CA TYR A 504 23.65 7.28 -5.47
C TYR A 504 22.25 7.42 -4.89
N THR A 505 21.30 7.71 -5.76
CA THR A 505 19.87 7.77 -5.44
C THR A 505 19.21 6.65 -6.24
N GLY A 506 18.52 5.75 -5.55
CA GLY A 506 17.78 4.68 -6.19
C GLY A 506 16.60 5.21 -7.01
N PRO A 507 15.97 4.34 -7.81
CA PRO A 507 14.88 4.71 -8.72
C PRO A 507 13.67 5.36 -8.01
N TYR A 508 13.50 5.11 -6.71
CA TYR A 508 12.42 5.64 -5.88
C TYR A 508 12.82 6.87 -5.04
N GLY A 509 13.95 7.52 -5.33
CA GLY A 509 14.40 8.74 -4.64
C GLY A 509 15.10 8.53 -3.30
N GLY A 510 15.23 7.28 -2.85
CA GLY A 510 15.94 6.89 -1.63
C GLY A 510 17.44 6.65 -1.83
N ASP A 511 18.18 6.47 -0.73
CA ASP A 511 19.63 6.28 -0.72
C ASP A 511 20.07 4.96 -0.04
N CYS A 512 19.14 4.03 0.21
CA CYS A 512 19.40 2.73 0.83
C CYS A 512 20.19 1.75 -0.07
N LEU A 513 20.17 1.96 -1.39
CA LEU A 513 20.95 1.19 -2.37
C LEU A 513 22.18 1.97 -2.83
N ALA A 514 23.10 1.28 -3.47
CA ALA A 514 24.29 1.79 -4.15
C ALA A 514 24.40 1.17 -5.56
N LEU A 515 25.36 1.64 -6.35
CA LEU A 515 25.67 1.06 -7.67
C LEU A 515 26.55 -0.17 -7.57
N ASP A 516 27.40 -0.21 -6.55
CA ASP A 516 28.51 -1.14 -6.45
C ASP A 516 28.18 -2.26 -5.44
N PHE A 517 28.69 -3.45 -5.71
CA PHE A 517 28.43 -4.64 -4.93
C PHE A 517 29.58 -4.89 -3.97
N ILE A 518 29.27 -4.91 -2.67
CA ILE A 518 30.25 -5.14 -1.62
C ILE A 518 29.89 -6.42 -0.85
N GLY A 519 30.91 -7.25 -0.61
CA GLY A 519 30.85 -8.36 0.33
C GLY A 519 31.68 -8.04 1.58
N VAL A 520 31.28 -8.62 2.71
CA VAL A 520 31.92 -8.41 4.00
C VAL A 520 31.98 -9.74 4.73
N HIS A 521 33.16 -10.10 5.23
CA HIS A 521 33.39 -11.30 6.02
C HIS A 521 34.28 -11.01 7.22
N ILE A 522 34.15 -11.84 8.25
CA ILE A 522 34.94 -11.76 9.48
C ILE A 522 35.69 -13.07 9.72
N TYR A 523 36.93 -12.92 10.16
CA TYR A 523 37.92 -13.98 10.38
C TYR A 523 38.47 -13.92 11.80
N ASP A 524 38.76 -15.08 12.37
CA ASP A 524 39.44 -15.21 13.68
C ASP A 524 40.96 -15.03 13.57
N ASP A 525 41.64 -15.14 14.71
CA ASP A 525 43.10 -15.03 14.83
C ASP A 525 43.88 -16.13 14.10
N SER A 526 43.19 -17.20 13.71
CA SER A 526 43.70 -18.34 12.96
C SER A 526 43.34 -18.23 11.47
N ASP A 527 42.91 -17.06 11.01
CA ASP A 527 42.51 -16.77 9.64
C ASP A 527 41.37 -17.69 9.15
N ARG A 528 40.49 -18.16 10.06
CA ARG A 528 39.28 -18.94 9.72
C ARG A 528 38.07 -18.02 9.62
N LYS A 529 37.29 -18.18 8.55
CA LYS A 529 36.02 -17.47 8.35
C LYS A 529 35.02 -17.87 9.42
N ILE A 530 34.63 -16.93 10.28
CA ILE A 530 33.66 -17.16 11.37
C ILE A 530 32.27 -16.59 11.04
N GLY A 531 32.18 -15.65 10.10
CA GLY A 531 30.91 -15.08 9.67
C GLY A 531 31.06 -14.16 8.46
N GLY A 532 29.93 -13.70 7.93
CA GLY A 532 29.89 -12.77 6.80
C GLY A 532 28.58 -12.82 6.06
N VAL A 533 28.52 -12.06 4.97
CA VAL A 533 27.41 -12.12 4.02
C VAL A 533 27.46 -13.43 3.22
N HIS A 534 26.32 -13.85 2.69
CA HIS A 534 26.23 -15.02 1.81
C HIS A 534 26.63 -14.70 0.37
N ALA A 535 26.38 -13.45 -0.06
CA ALA A 535 26.67 -12.91 -1.37
C ALA A 535 26.96 -11.42 -1.23
N ALA A 536 27.70 -10.85 -2.19
CA ALA A 536 27.86 -9.41 -2.26
C ALA A 536 26.56 -8.78 -2.74
N THR A 537 26.16 -7.68 -2.12
CA THR A 537 24.93 -6.96 -2.49
C THR A 537 25.23 -5.49 -2.74
N ASN A 538 24.33 -4.82 -3.45
CA ASN A 538 24.38 -3.38 -3.69
C ASN A 538 23.66 -2.56 -2.60
N ASN A 539 23.49 -3.11 -1.39
CA ASN A 539 23.00 -2.33 -0.27
C ASN A 539 24.02 -1.23 0.06
N ARG A 540 23.57 0.03 0.26
CA ARG A 540 24.48 1.11 0.69
C ARG A 540 25.11 0.79 2.04
N GLU A 541 24.35 0.16 2.94
CA GLU A 541 24.83 -0.28 4.24
C GLU A 541 24.70 -1.79 4.39
N ILE A 542 25.80 -2.45 4.74
CA ILE A 542 25.88 -3.89 5.02
C ILE A 542 26.38 -4.06 6.45
N SER A 543 25.77 -4.94 7.22
CA SER A 543 26.20 -5.17 8.60
C SER A 543 26.37 -6.64 8.96
N ILE A 544 27.34 -6.90 9.83
CA ILE A 544 27.62 -8.23 10.40
C ILE A 544 27.60 -8.10 11.91
N ILE A 545 26.80 -8.95 12.56
CA ILE A 545 26.74 -9.04 14.02
C ILE A 545 27.27 -10.41 14.41
N HIS A 546 28.40 -10.46 15.12
CA HIS A 546 29.04 -11.73 15.46
C HIS A 546 29.60 -11.73 16.88
N LYS A 547 29.51 -12.89 17.54
CA LYS A 547 30.08 -13.08 18.88
C LYS A 547 31.56 -13.45 18.75
N LEU A 548 32.42 -12.66 19.38
CA LEU A 548 33.87 -12.87 19.44
C LEU A 548 34.21 -13.52 20.79
N PRO A 549 34.51 -14.83 20.84
CA PRO A 549 34.53 -15.59 22.08
C PRO A 549 35.78 -15.39 22.93
N ARG A 550 36.81 -14.73 22.42
CA ARG A 550 38.12 -14.61 23.08
C ARG A 550 38.76 -13.26 22.80
N ALA A 551 39.62 -12.83 23.73
CA ALA A 551 40.58 -11.78 23.48
C ALA A 551 41.49 -12.21 22.32
N GLY A 552 41.72 -11.32 21.37
CA GLY A 552 42.50 -11.68 20.19
C GLY A 552 42.33 -10.71 19.04
N ARG A 553 43.05 -11.05 17.98
CA ARG A 553 42.98 -10.35 16.70
C ARG A 553 41.89 -10.95 15.83
N TYR A 554 41.17 -10.08 15.14
CA TYR A 554 40.16 -10.44 14.15
C TYR A 554 40.40 -9.63 12.88
N ALA A 555 40.06 -10.23 11.73
CA ALA A 555 40.20 -9.58 10.44
C ALA A 555 38.84 -9.44 9.75
N LEU A 556 38.63 -8.32 9.06
CA LEU A 556 37.54 -8.14 8.12
C LEU A 556 38.09 -8.25 6.70
N SER A 557 37.41 -9.03 5.87
CA SER A 557 37.64 -9.14 4.43
C SER A 557 36.53 -8.36 3.74
N ILE A 558 36.88 -7.26 3.08
CA ILE A 558 35.95 -6.49 2.25
C ILE A 558 36.23 -6.83 0.80
N THR A 559 35.20 -7.24 0.08
CA THR A 559 35.28 -7.68 -1.32
C THR A 559 34.41 -6.79 -2.19
N CYS A 560 34.82 -6.57 -3.43
CA CYS A 560 34.09 -5.72 -4.37
C CYS A 560 34.01 -6.43 -5.73
N PRO A 561 33.17 -7.47 -5.88
CA PRO A 561 33.12 -8.25 -7.12
C PRO A 561 32.73 -7.43 -8.34
N GLN A 562 31.87 -6.43 -8.18
CA GLN A 562 31.41 -5.55 -9.26
C GLN A 562 31.31 -4.09 -8.78
N ALA A 563 31.95 -3.19 -9.51
CA ALA A 563 31.89 -1.76 -9.25
C ALA A 563 32.17 -0.93 -10.52
N GLU A 564 31.64 0.28 -10.56
CA GLU A 564 31.96 1.29 -11.55
C GLU A 564 32.92 2.33 -10.95
N GLY A 565 34.22 2.17 -11.20
CA GLY A 565 35.25 3.07 -10.72
C GLY A 565 35.63 2.85 -9.25
N ARG A 566 35.93 3.94 -8.54
CA ARG A 566 36.35 3.91 -7.13
C ARG A 566 35.14 3.94 -6.21
N VAL A 567 35.14 3.08 -5.20
CA VAL A 567 34.07 2.94 -4.22
C VAL A 567 34.63 3.24 -2.82
N PRO A 568 34.58 4.52 -2.37
CA PRO A 568 34.96 4.85 -1.01
C PRO A 568 33.99 4.19 -0.02
N CYS A 569 34.52 3.44 0.93
CA CYS A 569 33.74 2.76 1.96
C CYS A 569 34.23 3.15 3.36
N THR A 570 33.28 3.32 4.27
CA THR A 570 33.53 3.49 5.70
C THR A 570 33.14 2.21 6.43
N VAL A 571 34.07 1.63 7.19
CA VAL A 571 33.81 0.45 8.02
C VAL A 571 33.83 0.86 9.48
N SER A 572 32.74 0.63 10.20
CA SER A 572 32.60 0.94 11.63
C SER A 572 32.45 -0.34 12.43
N VAL A 573 33.27 -0.52 13.46
CA VAL A 573 33.21 -1.65 14.40
C VAL A 573 32.83 -1.11 15.77
N VAL A 574 31.71 -1.61 16.31
CA VAL A 574 31.23 -1.30 17.66
C VAL A 574 31.24 -2.56 18.50
N THR A 575 31.85 -2.45 19.67
CA THR A 575 32.02 -3.52 20.67
C THR A 575 31.77 -2.96 22.06
N LYS A 576 31.68 -3.84 23.05
CA LYS A 576 31.54 -3.48 24.46
C LYS A 576 32.90 -3.14 25.11
N THR A 577 33.95 -3.75 24.59
CA THR A 577 35.32 -3.68 25.09
C THR A 577 36.13 -2.72 24.23
N ASP A 578 37.23 -2.19 24.77
CA ASP A 578 38.13 -1.36 23.97
C ASP A 578 38.64 -2.17 22.77
N THR A 579 38.61 -1.52 21.61
CA THR A 579 38.95 -2.14 20.32
C THR A 579 39.84 -1.18 19.55
N LYS A 580 40.95 -1.70 19.03
CA LYS A 580 41.98 -0.89 18.36
C LYS A 580 42.35 -1.46 17.01
N LYS A 581 42.74 -0.59 16.09
CA LYS A 581 43.34 -0.99 14.80
C LYS A 581 44.68 -1.66 15.07
N VAL A 582 44.96 -2.72 14.32
CA VAL A 582 46.27 -3.38 14.35
C VAL A 582 46.72 -3.65 12.92
N ASP A 583 48.04 -3.60 12.69
CA ASP A 583 48.60 -3.92 11.39
C ASP A 583 48.50 -5.42 11.08
N ALA A 584 48.43 -5.77 9.80
CA ALA A 584 48.50 -7.16 9.38
C ALA A 584 49.85 -7.79 9.79
N PRO A 585 49.95 -9.08 10.21
CA PRO A 585 51.24 -9.63 10.57
C PRO A 585 52.04 -9.79 9.26
N ALA A 586 53.35 -9.91 9.36
CA ALA A 586 54.22 -9.90 8.18
C ALA A 586 53.95 -11.06 7.19
N ASP A 587 53.27 -12.12 7.65
CA ASP A 587 52.92 -13.33 6.92
C ASP A 587 51.44 -13.44 6.53
N ALA A 588 50.61 -12.42 6.81
CA ALA A 588 49.20 -12.45 6.38
C ALA A 588 49.06 -12.43 4.86
N THR A 589 48.33 -13.40 4.35
CA THR A 589 47.82 -13.41 2.97
C THR A 589 46.38 -12.91 2.92
N MET A 590 45.93 -12.50 1.73
CA MET A 590 44.51 -12.22 1.50
C MET A 590 43.70 -13.51 1.54
N PHE A 591 42.45 -13.41 1.99
CA PHE A 591 41.54 -14.55 2.09
C PHE A 591 40.97 -14.95 0.72
N ASP A 592 40.76 -16.26 0.52
CA ASP A 592 40.12 -16.83 -0.67
C ASP A 592 38.58 -16.74 -0.60
N ASP A 593 38.06 -15.52 -0.48
CA ASP A 593 36.62 -15.23 -0.56
C ASP A 593 36.22 -14.88 -2.00
N TYR A 594 35.44 -15.73 -2.66
CA TYR A 594 34.75 -15.38 -3.90
C TYR A 594 33.26 -15.20 -3.59
N ASP A 595 32.75 -13.99 -3.81
CA ASP A 595 31.34 -13.70 -3.64
C ASP A 595 30.60 -13.87 -4.95
N GLU A 596 29.52 -14.63 -4.89
CA GLU A 596 28.45 -14.52 -5.87
C GLU A 596 27.77 -13.16 -5.72
N ILE A 597 27.28 -12.61 -6.83
CA ILE A 597 26.51 -11.38 -6.84
C ILE A 597 25.05 -11.77 -6.64
N ASP A 598 24.42 -11.24 -5.60
CA ASP A 598 22.97 -11.33 -5.42
C ASP A 598 22.35 -10.05 -5.98
N ASP A 599 21.79 -10.16 -7.19
CA ASP A 599 21.09 -9.07 -7.89
C ASP A 599 19.81 -8.61 -7.17
N GLY A 600 19.43 -9.26 -6.05
CA GLY A 600 18.52 -8.68 -5.07
C GLY A 600 17.09 -8.45 -5.59
N ASN A 601 16.44 -9.47 -6.13
CA ASN A 601 15.02 -9.41 -6.51
C ASN A 601 14.06 -9.22 -5.30
N ASP A 602 14.56 -9.33 -4.07
CA ASP A 602 13.74 -9.43 -2.86
C ASP A 602 13.62 -8.14 -2.03
N VAL A 603 14.39 -7.08 -2.31
CA VAL A 603 14.54 -5.96 -1.34
C VAL A 603 13.70 -4.71 -1.66
N VAL A 604 13.28 -4.46 -2.91
CA VAL A 604 12.53 -3.22 -3.23
C VAL A 604 11.38 -3.43 -4.21
N ASN A 605 10.45 -4.34 -3.90
CA ASN A 605 9.12 -4.36 -4.53
C ASN A 605 8.05 -3.81 -3.58
N ALA A 606 8.28 -2.62 -3.03
CA ALA A 606 7.22 -1.85 -2.39
C ALA A 606 7.07 -0.57 -3.20
N ALA A 607 6.05 -0.52 -4.05
CA ALA A 607 5.58 0.72 -4.61
C ALA A 607 5.31 1.69 -3.45
N ILE A 608 6.10 2.76 -3.35
CA ILE A 608 5.71 3.95 -2.63
C ILE A 608 4.49 4.47 -3.36
N ILE A 609 3.31 4.18 -2.84
CA ILE A 609 2.09 4.80 -3.34
C ILE A 609 1.83 5.98 -2.43
N ASP A 610 2.22 7.15 -2.92
CA ASP A 610 1.83 8.44 -2.37
C ASP A 610 0.32 8.56 -2.51
N PHE A 611 -0.44 8.28 -1.44
CA PHE A 611 -1.85 8.64 -1.42
C PHE A 611 -1.95 10.14 -1.22
N LYS A 612 -2.01 10.85 -2.34
CA LYS A 612 -2.80 12.07 -2.44
C LYS A 612 -4.06 11.68 -3.19
N PRO A 613 -5.28 12.02 -2.73
CA PRO A 613 -6.46 11.86 -3.56
C PRO A 613 -6.23 12.68 -4.85
N VAL A 614 -5.90 11.99 -5.93
CA VAL A 614 -5.78 12.62 -7.25
C VAL A 614 -7.14 12.45 -7.91
N GLU A 615 -7.92 13.51 -7.92
CA GLU A 615 -9.00 13.67 -8.88
C GLU A 615 -8.42 13.52 -10.28
N ARG A 616 -8.80 12.45 -10.96
CA ARG A 616 -8.56 12.32 -12.40
C ARG A 616 -9.90 12.30 -13.08
N GLU A 617 -10.14 13.35 -13.87
CA GLU A 617 -11.24 13.41 -14.82
C GLU A 617 -11.32 12.10 -15.62
N THR A 618 -12.55 11.66 -15.88
CA THR A 618 -12.81 10.54 -16.76
C THR A 618 -12.31 10.89 -18.16
N ASP A 619 -11.15 10.35 -18.51
CA ASP A 619 -10.54 10.53 -19.83
C ASP A 619 -11.55 10.13 -20.92
N ASP A 620 -12.04 11.13 -21.68
CA ASP A 620 -12.91 10.91 -22.83
C ASP A 620 -12.15 10.07 -23.85
N MET A 621 -12.65 8.86 -24.17
CA MET A 621 -12.03 7.94 -25.13
C MET A 621 -12.13 8.44 -26.59
N LYS A 622 -12.52 9.70 -26.80
CA LYS A 622 -12.54 10.35 -28.10
C LYS A 622 -11.12 10.65 -28.59
N GLU A 623 -10.90 10.29 -29.85
CA GLU A 623 -9.70 10.64 -30.59
C GLU A 623 -9.75 12.13 -30.99
N VAL A 624 -8.63 12.83 -30.86
CA VAL A 624 -8.50 14.22 -31.35
C VAL A 624 -8.62 14.23 -32.89
N PRO A 625 -9.36 15.18 -33.51
CA PRO A 625 -9.42 15.29 -34.97
C PRO A 625 -8.04 15.38 -35.63
N ASP A 626 -7.89 14.82 -36.84
CA ASP A 626 -6.64 14.93 -37.61
C ASP A 626 -6.34 16.39 -37.95
N SER A 627 -5.06 16.75 -37.91
CA SER A 627 -4.58 18.13 -38.04
C SER A 627 -3.40 18.20 -39.02
N ASP A 628 -3.19 19.35 -39.63
CA ASP A 628 -1.98 19.63 -40.41
C ASP A 628 -0.77 19.95 -39.50
N ASN A 629 -0.99 20.12 -38.18
CA ASN A 629 0.07 20.35 -37.20
C ASN A 629 0.67 19.04 -36.71
N VAL A 630 1.96 18.83 -37.01
CA VAL A 630 2.72 17.66 -36.57
C VAL A 630 2.73 17.55 -35.05
N PHE A 631 2.18 16.46 -34.52
CA PHE A 631 2.25 16.15 -33.11
C PHE A 631 3.67 15.71 -32.71
N ARG A 632 4.09 16.15 -31.53
CA ARG A 632 5.37 15.73 -30.96
C ARG A 632 5.22 15.48 -29.48
N ASP A 633 5.54 14.27 -29.08
CA ASP A 633 5.52 13.86 -27.70
C ASP A 633 6.86 14.18 -27.03
N ILE A 634 7.12 15.47 -26.86
CA ILE A 634 8.41 15.99 -26.35
C ILE A 634 8.71 15.40 -24.96
N LYS A 635 7.68 15.21 -24.12
CA LYS A 635 7.85 14.66 -22.78
C LYS A 635 8.34 13.21 -22.84
N PHE A 636 7.70 12.35 -23.63
CA PHE A 636 8.14 10.96 -23.76
C PHE A 636 9.53 10.87 -24.42
N LEU A 637 9.79 11.65 -25.46
CA LEU A 637 11.10 11.70 -26.14
C LEU A 637 12.24 12.09 -25.19
N ASN A 638 12.07 13.19 -24.42
CA ASN A 638 13.12 13.68 -23.54
C ASN A 638 13.35 12.80 -22.31
N SER A 639 12.31 12.09 -21.86
CA SER A 639 12.41 11.20 -20.70
C SER A 639 13.02 9.85 -21.07
N ASN A 640 12.96 9.44 -22.34
CA ASN A 640 13.61 8.24 -22.84
C ASN A 640 15.07 8.53 -23.20
N HIS A 641 16.00 8.19 -22.30
CA HIS A 641 17.44 8.20 -22.56
C HIS A 641 17.89 6.98 -23.38
N VAL A 642 17.18 6.67 -24.48
CA VAL A 642 17.57 5.58 -25.37
C VAL A 642 18.79 6.05 -26.17
N PRO A 643 19.98 5.44 -26.04
CA PRO A 643 21.11 5.70 -26.92
C PRO A 643 20.74 5.29 -28.35
N CYS A 644 20.38 6.28 -29.16
CA CYS A 644 20.01 6.15 -30.56
C CYS A 644 20.57 7.33 -31.36
N ASP A 645 20.81 7.15 -32.65
CA ASP A 645 21.34 8.21 -33.52
C ASP A 645 20.29 9.30 -33.78
N ALA A 646 19.02 8.91 -33.90
CA ALA A 646 17.91 9.82 -34.15
C ALA A 646 16.55 9.21 -33.77
N TRP A 647 15.57 10.08 -33.52
CA TRP A 647 14.16 9.73 -33.48
C TRP A 647 13.52 10.12 -34.81
N MET A 648 13.34 9.14 -35.70
CA MET A 648 12.83 9.37 -37.05
C MET A 648 11.34 9.07 -37.15
N ARG A 649 10.59 9.87 -37.92
CA ARG A 649 9.17 9.60 -38.16
C ARG A 649 9.03 8.27 -38.89
N ILE A 650 8.00 7.49 -38.55
CA ILE A 650 7.76 6.18 -39.19
C ILE A 650 7.51 6.30 -40.70
N ILE A 651 6.95 7.43 -41.13
CA ILE A 651 6.75 7.76 -42.54
C ILE A 651 8.06 8.00 -43.31
N ASP A 652 9.12 8.45 -42.62
CA ASP A 652 10.44 8.64 -43.21
C ASP A 652 11.23 7.33 -43.20
N LEU A 653 10.94 6.44 -42.24
CA LEU A 653 11.51 5.09 -42.14
C LEU A 653 10.95 4.14 -43.21
N TYR A 654 9.65 4.22 -43.47
CA TYR A 654 8.92 3.35 -44.40
C TYR A 654 7.99 4.17 -45.30
N PRO A 655 8.54 4.99 -46.23
CA PRO A 655 7.76 5.94 -47.02
C PRO A 655 6.77 5.27 -47.99
N GLU A 656 7.13 4.11 -48.52
CA GLU A 656 6.27 3.25 -49.33
C GLU A 656 4.94 2.87 -48.64
N SER A 657 4.95 2.70 -47.32
CA SER A 657 3.80 2.22 -46.56
C SER A 657 2.82 3.32 -46.15
N LYS A 658 3.06 4.56 -46.56
CA LYS A 658 2.13 5.68 -46.34
C LYS A 658 0.75 5.47 -46.99
N LYS A 659 0.70 4.71 -48.08
CA LYS A 659 -0.54 4.41 -48.83
C LYS A 659 -1.22 3.13 -48.34
N ASP A 660 -0.56 2.37 -47.49
CA ASP A 660 -1.07 1.11 -46.95
C ASP A 660 -1.98 1.39 -45.73
N PRO A 661 -2.95 0.51 -45.44
CA PRO A 661 -3.76 0.64 -44.24
C PRO A 661 -2.89 0.48 -42.99
N LEU A 662 -3.18 1.27 -41.94
CA LEU A 662 -2.45 1.22 -40.66
C LEU A 662 -2.46 -0.20 -40.05
N LEU A 663 -3.61 -0.86 -40.12
CA LEU A 663 -3.78 -2.26 -39.73
C LEU A 663 -4.05 -3.09 -41.00
N PRO A 664 -3.20 -4.07 -41.35
CA PRO A 664 -3.41 -4.91 -42.52
C PRO A 664 -4.61 -5.84 -42.32
N SER A 665 -5.25 -6.27 -43.42
CA SER A 665 -6.38 -7.21 -43.38
C SER A 665 -6.04 -8.58 -42.77
N LYS A 666 -4.74 -8.92 -42.75
CA LYS A 666 -4.20 -10.07 -42.05
C LYS A 666 -2.92 -9.67 -41.32
N MET A 667 -2.94 -9.78 -40.00
CA MET A 667 -1.72 -9.68 -39.19
C MET A 667 -0.97 -11.00 -39.22
N SER A 668 0.36 -10.95 -39.22
CA SER A 668 1.23 -12.14 -39.27
C SER A 668 2.47 -11.92 -38.41
N THR A 669 3.01 -13.00 -37.85
CA THR A 669 4.30 -13.00 -37.14
C THR A 669 5.48 -12.62 -38.02
N GLU A 670 5.33 -12.71 -39.35
CA GLU A 670 6.31 -12.22 -40.33
C GLU A 670 6.40 -10.68 -40.40
N GLN A 671 5.49 -9.96 -39.73
CA GLN A 671 5.39 -8.51 -39.81
C GLN A 671 6.25 -7.75 -38.79
N PHE A 672 6.81 -8.45 -37.82
CA PHE A 672 7.67 -7.87 -36.80
C PHE A 672 8.82 -8.79 -36.45
N ALA A 673 9.94 -8.21 -36.08
CA ALA A 673 11.12 -8.91 -35.61
C ALA A 673 11.85 -8.05 -34.57
N MET A 674 12.80 -8.68 -33.89
CA MET A 674 13.70 -8.01 -32.95
C MET A 674 14.60 -7.01 -33.68
N GLY A 675 14.66 -5.79 -33.17
CA GLY A 675 15.50 -4.69 -33.65
C GLY A 675 16.93 -4.76 -33.12
N VAL A 676 17.72 -3.74 -33.43
CA VAL A 676 19.19 -3.77 -33.32
C VAL A 676 19.70 -3.98 -31.89
N ARG A 677 18.95 -3.55 -30.87
CA ARG A 677 19.37 -3.68 -29.47
C ARG A 677 19.08 -5.03 -28.84
N GLY A 678 18.09 -5.76 -29.34
CA GLY A 678 17.73 -7.07 -28.75
C GLY A 678 16.90 -7.03 -27.47
N ASP A 679 16.57 -5.83 -26.96
CA ASP A 679 15.99 -5.66 -25.60
C ASP A 679 14.45 -5.80 -25.54
N CYS A 680 13.77 -6.22 -26.63
CA CYS A 680 12.31 -6.39 -26.61
C CYS A 680 11.90 -7.81 -26.19
N THR A 681 11.99 -8.06 -24.89
CA THR A 681 11.75 -9.38 -24.30
C THR A 681 10.26 -9.69 -24.07
N VAL A 682 9.40 -8.67 -23.94
CA VAL A 682 7.99 -8.86 -23.54
C VAL A 682 7.00 -8.68 -24.69
N CYS A 683 7.14 -7.62 -25.50
CA CYS A 683 6.11 -7.28 -26.50
C CYS A 683 6.08 -8.27 -27.67
N LEU A 684 7.24 -8.67 -28.22
CA LEU A 684 7.26 -9.53 -29.41
C LEU A 684 6.66 -10.93 -29.14
N PRO A 685 6.96 -11.62 -28.02
CA PRO A 685 6.32 -12.89 -27.70
C PRO A 685 4.80 -12.76 -27.52
N VAL A 686 4.33 -11.68 -26.88
CA VAL A 686 2.90 -11.42 -26.69
C VAL A 686 2.23 -11.12 -28.03
N PHE A 687 2.85 -10.30 -28.89
CA PHE A 687 2.33 -10.04 -30.24
C PHE A 687 2.27 -11.32 -31.07
N ALA A 688 3.30 -12.17 -31.03
CA ALA A 688 3.31 -13.44 -31.74
C ALA A 688 2.18 -14.36 -31.29
N SER A 689 1.97 -14.47 -29.98
CA SER A 689 0.91 -15.28 -29.40
C SER A 689 -0.49 -14.78 -29.77
N LEU A 690 -0.69 -13.45 -29.75
CA LEU A 690 -1.99 -12.85 -30.07
C LEU A 690 -2.30 -12.83 -31.57
N VAL A 691 -1.32 -12.58 -32.45
CA VAL A 691 -1.55 -12.49 -33.90
C VAL A 691 -2.00 -13.83 -34.50
N GLU A 692 -1.50 -14.96 -33.99
CA GLU A 692 -1.76 -16.29 -34.58
C GLU A 692 -3.23 -16.73 -34.45
N HIS A 693 -3.88 -16.39 -33.32
CA HIS A 693 -5.24 -16.85 -33.01
C HIS A 693 -6.23 -15.74 -32.62
N HIS A 694 -5.75 -14.55 -32.24
CA HIS A 694 -6.57 -13.45 -31.73
C HIS A 694 -6.14 -12.05 -32.24
N PRO A 695 -5.98 -11.83 -33.56
CA PRO A 695 -5.54 -10.53 -34.12
C PRO A 695 -6.50 -9.37 -33.82
N ASN A 696 -7.76 -9.69 -33.48
CA ASN A 696 -8.76 -8.70 -33.08
C ASN A 696 -8.37 -7.98 -31.78
N LEU A 697 -7.71 -8.66 -30.83
CA LEU A 697 -7.31 -8.05 -29.55
C LEU A 697 -6.23 -6.98 -29.76
N ILE A 698 -5.28 -7.22 -30.67
CA ILE A 698 -4.31 -6.21 -31.10
C ILE A 698 -5.04 -5.08 -31.82
N SER A 699 -5.94 -5.41 -32.75
CA SER A 699 -6.70 -4.40 -33.50
C SER A 699 -7.53 -3.50 -32.58
N ASP A 700 -8.08 -4.04 -31.50
CA ASP A 700 -8.87 -3.32 -30.51
C ASP A 700 -8.02 -2.35 -29.69
N CYS A 701 -6.73 -2.62 -29.48
CA CYS A 701 -5.83 -1.69 -28.80
C CYS A 701 -5.65 -0.37 -29.56
N PHE A 702 -5.85 -0.35 -30.88
CA PHE A 702 -5.78 0.87 -31.68
C PHE A 702 -7.12 1.60 -31.65
N ILE A 703 -7.16 2.81 -31.09
CA ILE A 703 -8.30 3.72 -31.27
C ILE A 703 -8.19 4.35 -32.67
N THR A 704 -7.00 4.83 -33.03
CA THR A 704 -6.70 5.33 -34.38
C THR A 704 -6.71 4.19 -35.39
N LYS A 705 -7.60 4.23 -36.38
CA LYS A 705 -7.72 3.18 -37.43
C LYS A 705 -7.07 3.54 -38.77
N ASN A 706 -6.81 4.83 -39.00
CA ASN A 706 -6.27 5.33 -40.27
C ASN A 706 -4.88 5.95 -40.08
N VAL A 707 -4.09 5.98 -41.14
CA VAL A 707 -2.83 6.75 -41.15
C VAL A 707 -3.15 8.24 -41.03
N ARG A 708 -2.50 8.92 -40.07
CA ARG A 708 -2.77 10.33 -39.75
C ARG A 708 -1.66 11.25 -40.22
N ARG A 709 -2.02 12.49 -40.60
CA ARG A 709 -1.06 13.47 -41.13
C ARG A 709 -0.26 14.13 -40.02
N ASP A 710 -0.90 14.39 -38.88
CA ASP A 710 -0.24 14.93 -37.69
C ASP A 710 0.79 13.96 -37.08
N GLY A 711 0.68 12.66 -37.34
CA GLY A 711 1.51 11.61 -36.74
C GLY A 711 1.14 11.29 -35.30
N ARG A 712 -0.06 11.69 -34.84
CA ARG A 712 -0.59 11.35 -33.53
C ARG A 712 -1.35 10.04 -33.62
N TYR A 713 -1.05 9.07 -32.76
CA TYR A 713 -1.76 7.80 -32.72
C TYR A 713 -2.26 7.53 -31.30
N THR A 714 -3.52 7.09 -31.20
CA THR A 714 -4.20 6.83 -29.93
C THR A 714 -4.43 5.34 -29.75
N PHE A 715 -4.07 4.85 -28.57
CA PHE A 715 -4.16 3.47 -28.14
C PHE A 715 -4.97 3.35 -26.85
N LYS A 716 -5.46 2.15 -26.57
CA LYS A 716 -6.02 1.78 -25.27
C LYS A 716 -5.41 0.48 -24.75
N PHE A 717 -5.11 0.46 -23.46
CA PHE A 717 -4.64 -0.71 -22.72
C PHE A 717 -5.45 -0.86 -21.43
N LEU A 718 -5.67 -2.09 -20.96
CA LEU A 718 -6.43 -2.36 -19.74
C LEU A 718 -5.51 -2.56 -18.54
N ARG A 719 -5.45 -1.59 -17.63
CA ARG A 719 -4.66 -1.73 -16.40
C ARG A 719 -5.51 -1.37 -15.19
N TYR A 720 -5.49 -2.24 -14.18
CA TYR A 720 -6.35 -2.16 -12.98
C TYR A 720 -7.84 -2.06 -13.33
N GLY A 721 -8.29 -2.87 -14.29
CA GLY A 721 -9.70 -2.94 -14.69
C GLY A 721 -10.23 -1.71 -15.44
N LYS A 722 -9.38 -0.72 -15.80
CA LYS A 722 -9.76 0.47 -16.58
C LYS A 722 -8.99 0.55 -17.89
N TRP A 723 -9.72 0.85 -18.98
CA TRP A 723 -9.09 1.18 -20.26
C TRP A 723 -8.43 2.56 -20.13
N THR A 724 -7.12 2.59 -20.34
CA THR A 724 -6.32 3.82 -20.28
C THR A 724 -5.98 4.25 -21.69
N LYS A 725 -6.28 5.51 -22.02
CA LYS A 725 -5.95 6.11 -23.30
C LYS A 725 -4.46 6.49 -23.33
N VAL A 726 -3.77 6.13 -24.40
CA VAL A 726 -2.36 6.47 -24.61
C VAL A 726 -2.18 7.09 -25.98
N GLU A 727 -1.79 8.37 -26.00
CA GLU A 727 -1.46 9.08 -27.24
C GLU A 727 0.05 9.12 -27.45
N ILE A 728 0.55 8.70 -28.61
CA ILE A 728 1.96 8.79 -28.98
C ILE A 728 2.14 9.59 -30.27
N ASP A 729 3.35 10.11 -30.48
CA ASP A 729 3.79 10.48 -31.83
C ASP A 729 4.39 9.26 -32.57
N ASP A 730 4.62 9.40 -33.86
CA ASP A 730 5.11 8.36 -34.77
C ASP A 730 6.64 8.36 -34.95
N ARG A 731 7.40 9.00 -34.05
CA ARG A 731 8.87 8.98 -34.10
C ARG A 731 9.43 7.72 -33.44
N ILE A 732 10.18 6.90 -34.16
CA ILE A 732 10.79 5.66 -33.67
C ILE A 732 12.30 5.89 -33.46
N PRO A 733 12.89 5.40 -32.35
CA PRO A 733 14.32 5.53 -32.10
C PRO A 733 15.09 4.59 -33.04
N VAL A 734 16.15 5.09 -33.67
CA VAL A 734 16.95 4.34 -34.63
C VAL A 734 18.45 4.39 -34.38
N ILE A 735 19.15 3.32 -34.75
CA ILE A 735 20.61 3.25 -34.81
C ILE A 735 20.98 2.86 -36.24
N LYS A 736 21.84 3.64 -36.91
CA LYS A 736 22.27 3.47 -38.30
C LYS A 736 21.12 3.33 -39.31
N GLY A 737 19.99 3.98 -39.03
CA GLY A 737 18.79 3.93 -39.87
C GLY A 737 17.86 2.74 -39.60
N GLU A 738 18.18 1.88 -38.64
CA GLU A 738 17.36 0.71 -38.27
C GLU A 738 16.68 0.91 -36.90
N PRO A 739 15.43 0.43 -36.69
CA PRO A 739 14.73 0.54 -35.40
C PRO A 739 15.46 -0.16 -34.24
N CYS A 740 15.47 0.49 -33.07
CA CYS A 740 16.16 -0.03 -31.88
C CYS A 740 15.49 -1.28 -31.29
N PHE A 741 14.16 -1.28 -31.17
CA PHE A 741 13.40 -2.27 -30.38
C PHE A 741 12.60 -3.23 -31.28
N CYS A 742 11.39 -2.89 -31.72
CA CYS A 742 10.68 -3.63 -32.75
C CYS A 742 11.06 -3.12 -34.15
N GLN A 743 11.31 -4.04 -35.08
CA GLN A 743 11.47 -3.72 -36.51
C GLN A 743 10.44 -4.46 -37.37
N SER A 744 10.14 -3.93 -38.56
CA SER A 744 9.26 -4.59 -39.54
C SER A 744 9.98 -4.81 -40.87
N HIS A 745 10.32 -6.07 -41.19
CA HIS A 745 10.92 -6.42 -42.48
C HIS A 745 9.95 -6.29 -43.66
N THR A 746 8.66 -6.42 -43.37
CA THR A 746 7.57 -6.23 -44.34
C THR A 746 7.06 -4.78 -44.36
N LYS A 747 7.73 -3.88 -43.62
CA LYS A 747 7.48 -2.42 -43.60
C LYS A 747 6.12 -1.99 -43.02
N HIS A 748 5.46 -2.87 -42.27
CA HIS A 748 4.22 -2.55 -41.55
C HIS A 748 4.49 -1.67 -40.32
N TRP A 749 3.64 -0.66 -40.10
CA TRP A 749 3.85 0.33 -39.05
C TRP A 749 3.32 -0.10 -37.68
N TRP A 750 2.26 -0.91 -37.67
CA TRP A 750 1.52 -1.26 -36.46
C TRP A 750 2.38 -1.84 -35.33
N PRO A 751 3.39 -2.72 -35.55
CA PRO A 751 4.12 -3.32 -34.44
C PRO A 751 4.99 -2.29 -33.70
N LEU A 752 5.63 -1.39 -34.44
CA LEU A 752 6.51 -0.35 -33.88
C LEU A 752 5.72 0.68 -33.09
N LEU A 753 4.54 1.08 -33.60
CA LEU A 753 3.65 2.02 -32.92
C LEU A 753 3.03 1.40 -31.68
N LEU A 754 2.63 0.12 -31.73
CA LEU A 754 2.04 -0.59 -30.60
C LEU A 754 3.05 -0.79 -29.47
N GLU A 755 4.27 -1.22 -29.79
CA GLU A 755 5.36 -1.34 -28.81
C GLU A 755 5.68 0.01 -28.18
N LYS A 756 5.76 1.08 -28.98
CA LYS A 756 6.00 2.43 -28.45
C LYS A 756 4.87 2.90 -27.53
N ALA A 757 3.62 2.67 -27.91
CA ALA A 757 2.47 3.02 -27.09
C ALA A 757 2.50 2.26 -25.77
N TYR A 758 2.89 0.98 -25.79
CA TYR A 758 3.04 0.18 -24.58
C TYR A 758 4.25 0.61 -23.73
N ALA A 759 5.35 1.04 -24.35
CA ALA A 759 6.47 1.68 -23.64
C ALA A 759 6.04 2.96 -22.93
N LYS A 760 5.26 3.83 -23.61
CA LYS A 760 4.69 5.04 -22.99
C LYS A 760 3.70 4.71 -21.87
N PHE A 761 2.90 3.67 -22.05
CA PHE A 761 2.00 3.18 -21.03
C PHE A 761 2.74 2.72 -19.77
N ASN A 762 3.93 2.15 -19.95
CA ASN A 762 4.87 1.82 -18.88
C ASN A 762 5.85 2.96 -18.57
N THR A 763 5.54 4.20 -18.96
CA THR A 763 6.35 5.42 -18.84
C THR A 763 7.54 5.53 -19.80
N LEU A 764 8.37 4.49 -19.97
CA LEU A 764 9.59 4.50 -20.79
C LEU A 764 9.84 3.14 -21.47
N TYR A 765 10.67 3.11 -22.52
CA TYR A 765 11.10 1.85 -23.17
C TYR A 765 11.87 0.93 -22.22
N PHE A 766 12.74 1.48 -21.37
CA PHE A 766 13.51 0.70 -20.38
C PHE A 766 12.61 -0.10 -19.42
N ASN A 767 11.42 0.41 -19.11
CA ASN A 767 10.50 -0.27 -18.21
C ASN A 767 9.84 -1.51 -18.84
N LEU A 768 10.01 -1.72 -20.15
CA LEU A 768 9.56 -2.96 -20.80
C LEU A 768 10.51 -4.13 -20.53
N GLU A 769 11.78 -3.89 -20.18
CA GLU A 769 12.75 -4.96 -19.85
C GLU A 769 12.38 -5.69 -18.55
N GLY A 770 11.75 -4.98 -17.61
CA GLY A 770 11.28 -5.53 -16.32
C GLY A 770 9.79 -5.88 -16.26
N ALA A 771 9.05 -5.70 -17.36
CA ALA A 771 7.61 -5.99 -17.39
C ALA A 771 7.35 -7.51 -17.45
N SER A 772 6.34 -8.01 -16.74
CA SER A 772 5.99 -9.42 -16.86
C SER A 772 5.12 -9.66 -18.11
N THR A 773 5.28 -10.81 -18.77
CA THR A 773 4.39 -11.22 -19.86
C THR A 773 2.94 -11.36 -19.41
N ASN A 774 2.71 -11.57 -18.11
CA ASN A 774 1.37 -11.65 -17.52
C ASN A 774 0.67 -10.31 -17.50
N GLU A 775 1.37 -9.27 -17.05
CA GLU A 775 0.85 -7.91 -17.09
C GLU A 775 0.59 -7.50 -18.53
N ALA A 776 1.51 -7.80 -19.46
CA ALA A 776 1.30 -7.53 -20.87
C ALA A 776 0.05 -8.25 -21.42
N PHE A 777 -0.11 -9.56 -21.20
CA PHE A 777 -1.31 -10.27 -21.64
C PHE A 777 -2.59 -9.67 -21.06
N HIS A 778 -2.59 -9.33 -19.77
CA HIS A 778 -3.73 -8.67 -19.16
C HIS A 778 -3.99 -7.28 -19.79
N ASP A 779 -2.95 -6.49 -20.01
CA ASP A 779 -3.05 -5.14 -20.57
C ASP A 779 -3.57 -5.12 -22.01
N PHE A 780 -3.14 -6.06 -22.86
CA PHE A 780 -3.59 -6.16 -24.26
C PHE A 780 -4.96 -6.83 -24.41
N THR A 781 -5.29 -7.80 -23.55
CA THR A 781 -6.49 -8.64 -23.75
C THR A 781 -7.64 -8.32 -22.80
N GLY A 782 -7.33 -7.73 -21.65
CA GLY A 782 -8.25 -7.53 -20.55
C GLY A 782 -8.76 -8.82 -19.89
N ARG A 783 -8.05 -9.94 -20.09
CA ARG A 783 -8.43 -11.26 -19.58
C ARG A 783 -7.50 -11.73 -18.47
N PRO A 784 -7.99 -12.60 -17.55
CA PRO A 784 -7.14 -13.24 -16.55
C PRO A 784 -6.00 -14.04 -17.20
N VAL A 785 -4.82 -14.00 -16.58
CA VAL A 785 -3.63 -14.72 -17.02
C VAL A 785 -3.22 -15.72 -15.95
N VAL A 786 -2.95 -16.96 -16.36
CA VAL A 786 -2.52 -18.04 -15.47
C VAL A 786 -1.03 -18.29 -15.68
N ASN A 787 -0.26 -18.22 -14.59
CA ASN A 787 1.12 -18.68 -14.57
C ASN A 787 1.19 -20.13 -14.15
N VAL A 788 2.00 -20.92 -14.85
CA VAL A 788 2.34 -22.28 -14.45
C VAL A 788 3.85 -22.30 -14.17
N ASP A 789 4.21 -22.46 -12.90
CA ASP A 789 5.59 -22.57 -12.48
C ASP A 789 6.06 -24.04 -12.61
N PHE A 790 7.09 -24.27 -13.42
CA PHE A 790 7.68 -25.59 -13.61
C PHE A 790 8.82 -25.90 -12.61
N THR A 791 9.16 -24.98 -11.71
CA THR A 791 10.18 -25.17 -10.66
C THR A 791 9.60 -25.73 -9.36
N ASP A 792 8.29 -25.65 -9.16
CA ASP A 792 7.61 -26.20 -7.99
C ASP A 792 7.53 -27.74 -8.07
N ALA A 793 8.27 -28.40 -7.18
CA ALA A 793 8.31 -29.86 -7.07
C ALA A 793 6.94 -30.48 -6.73
N GLN A 794 6.05 -29.75 -6.05
CA GLN A 794 4.71 -30.24 -5.69
C GLN A 794 3.77 -30.23 -6.90
N LEU A 795 3.84 -29.22 -7.77
CA LEU A 795 3.06 -29.15 -9.01
C LEU A 795 3.45 -30.23 -10.03
N LEU A 796 4.69 -30.72 -9.95
CA LEU A 796 5.21 -31.84 -10.75
C LEU A 796 4.73 -33.22 -10.26
N GLU A 797 4.01 -33.30 -9.13
CA GLU A 797 3.45 -34.54 -8.58
C GLU A 797 1.91 -34.61 -8.66
N THR A 798 1.23 -33.48 -8.94
CA THR A 798 -0.22 -33.40 -9.10
C THR A 798 -0.66 -33.49 -10.57
N GLU A 799 -1.72 -34.25 -10.87
CA GLU A 799 -2.33 -34.28 -12.21
C GLU A 799 -3.29 -33.09 -12.43
N PRO A 800 -3.23 -32.36 -13.56
CA PRO A 800 -2.39 -32.65 -14.73
C PRO A 800 -0.95 -32.12 -14.60
N ASN A 801 0.02 -33.03 -14.78
CA ASN A 801 1.44 -32.75 -14.60
C ASN A 801 2.10 -32.32 -15.93
N ALA A 802 2.91 -31.25 -15.90
CA ALA A 802 3.68 -30.76 -17.04
C ALA A 802 4.68 -31.78 -17.64
N ARG A 803 5.07 -32.83 -16.88
CA ARG A 803 5.88 -33.94 -17.39
C ARG A 803 5.07 -34.98 -18.19
N SER A 804 3.75 -34.94 -18.09
CA SER A 804 2.88 -35.89 -18.79
C SER A 804 2.61 -35.44 -20.23
N PRO A 805 2.71 -36.34 -21.23
CA PRO A 805 2.27 -36.05 -22.60
C PRO A 805 0.80 -35.61 -22.70
N SER A 806 -0.06 -36.04 -21.75
CA SER A 806 -1.48 -35.66 -21.73
C SER A 806 -1.67 -34.16 -21.47
N TYR A 807 -0.84 -33.55 -20.62
CA TYR A 807 -0.85 -32.11 -20.36
C TYR A 807 -0.60 -31.31 -21.64
N TRP A 808 0.41 -31.69 -22.42
CA TRP A 808 0.76 -31.00 -23.66
C TRP A 808 -0.26 -31.21 -24.79
N LEU A 809 -0.90 -32.38 -24.84
CA LEU A 809 -2.01 -32.64 -25.76
C LEU A 809 -3.24 -31.79 -25.41
N GLN A 810 -3.58 -31.67 -24.12
CA GLN A 810 -4.65 -30.76 -23.68
C GLN A 810 -4.28 -29.29 -23.90
N MET A 811 -3.03 -28.92 -23.66
CA MET A 811 -2.55 -27.55 -23.89
C MET A 811 -2.66 -27.18 -25.38
N LYS A 812 -2.31 -28.09 -26.30
CA LYS A 812 -2.50 -27.89 -27.74
C LYS A 812 -3.96 -27.56 -28.12
N GLU A 813 -4.93 -28.20 -27.48
CA GLU A 813 -6.36 -27.89 -27.69
C GLU A 813 -6.73 -26.52 -27.09
N ARG A 814 -6.12 -26.15 -25.95
CA ARG A 814 -6.34 -24.85 -25.28
C ARG A 814 -5.68 -23.66 -25.98
N LEU A 815 -4.63 -23.84 -26.78
CA LEU A 815 -3.96 -22.76 -27.51
C LEU A 815 -4.89 -21.95 -28.44
N LEU A 816 -6.02 -22.53 -28.85
CA LEU A 816 -7.03 -21.85 -29.67
C LEU A 816 -7.87 -20.82 -28.89
N ILE A 817 -7.90 -20.91 -27.57
CA ILE A 817 -8.72 -20.06 -26.69
C ILE A 817 -7.90 -19.33 -25.62
N ALA A 818 -6.65 -19.76 -25.38
CA ALA A 818 -5.72 -19.22 -24.41
C ALA A 818 -4.35 -18.98 -25.08
N PRO A 819 -4.01 -17.75 -25.47
CA PRO A 819 -2.68 -17.42 -25.95
C PRO A 819 -1.67 -17.62 -24.81
N CYS A 820 -0.50 -18.17 -25.11
CA CYS A 820 0.55 -18.41 -24.13
C CYS A 820 1.92 -17.92 -24.60
N THR A 821 2.80 -17.63 -23.66
CA THR A 821 4.25 -17.50 -23.86
C THR A 821 4.97 -18.41 -22.86
N ALA A 822 6.25 -18.69 -23.11
CA ALA A 822 7.10 -19.45 -22.20
C ALA A 822 8.39 -18.66 -21.95
N LEU A 823 8.86 -18.70 -20.70
CA LEU A 823 10.12 -18.09 -20.28
C LEU A 823 11.15 -19.20 -20.04
N THR A 824 12.40 -18.98 -20.46
CA THR A 824 13.49 -19.95 -20.27
C THR A 824 14.08 -19.84 -18.87
N ALA A 825 14.37 -20.98 -18.23
CA ALA A 825 15.10 -21.00 -16.97
C ALA A 825 16.58 -20.72 -17.22
N GLY A 826 17.08 -19.57 -16.75
CA GLY A 826 18.43 -19.08 -16.98
C GLY A 826 18.49 -18.10 -18.15
N GLY A 827 18.94 -16.87 -17.87
CA GLY A 827 19.18 -15.85 -18.89
C GLY A 827 20.04 -16.41 -20.02
N TRP A 828 19.59 -16.21 -21.25
CA TRP A 828 20.26 -16.71 -22.44
C TRP A 828 21.67 -16.09 -22.55
N GLN A 829 22.70 -16.93 -22.62
CA GLN A 829 24.06 -16.51 -22.99
C GLN A 829 24.27 -16.75 -24.50
N PRO A 830 24.63 -15.74 -25.30
CA PRO A 830 24.91 -15.93 -26.71
C PRO A 830 26.12 -16.86 -26.90
N GLY A 831 25.89 -18.07 -27.43
CA GLY A 831 26.97 -18.99 -27.83
C GLY A 831 26.88 -20.43 -27.29
N SER A 832 25.96 -20.74 -26.36
CA SER A 832 25.68 -22.14 -26.02
C SER A 832 24.82 -22.76 -27.12
N GLY A 833 25.37 -23.74 -27.87
CA GLY A 833 24.75 -24.38 -29.03
C GLY A 833 23.48 -25.22 -28.78
N PHE A 834 22.61 -24.80 -27.88
CA PHE A 834 21.24 -25.29 -27.72
C PHE A 834 20.25 -24.23 -28.22
N ASP A 835 19.87 -24.33 -29.48
CA ASP A 835 18.81 -23.52 -30.11
C ASP A 835 17.43 -23.95 -29.57
N LEU A 836 16.99 -23.35 -28.47
CA LEU A 836 15.63 -23.52 -27.90
C LEU A 836 14.72 -22.29 -28.10
N GLU A 837 15.20 -21.25 -28.80
CA GLU A 837 14.34 -20.19 -29.39
C GLU A 837 13.58 -20.66 -30.66
N TYR A 838 13.80 -21.89 -31.11
CA TYR A 838 13.36 -22.36 -32.42
C TYR A 838 12.00 -23.09 -32.48
N LEU A 839 11.27 -23.26 -31.36
CA LEU A 839 10.10 -24.17 -31.34
C LEU A 839 8.73 -23.53 -31.58
N LEU A 840 8.54 -22.21 -31.40
CA LEU A 840 7.23 -21.56 -31.62
C LEU A 840 7.11 -20.83 -32.97
N LEU A 841 8.21 -20.54 -33.66
CA LEU A 841 8.22 -19.77 -34.92
C LEU A 841 8.22 -20.62 -36.20
N ARG A 842 8.10 -21.95 -36.14
CA ARG A 842 8.29 -22.80 -37.35
C ARG A 842 7.27 -23.90 -37.65
N THR A 843 6.00 -23.74 -37.25
CA THR A 843 4.95 -24.69 -37.67
C THR A 843 4.33 -24.43 -39.05
N ARG A 844 4.76 -23.42 -39.83
CA ARG A 844 4.24 -23.23 -41.21
C ARG A 844 5.21 -22.92 -42.36
N CYS A 845 6.52 -23.06 -42.18
CA CYS A 845 7.47 -22.99 -43.30
C CYS A 845 8.12 -24.35 -43.62
N ARG A 846 7.36 -25.25 -44.27
CA ARG A 846 7.91 -26.26 -45.21
C ARG A 846 6.79 -26.93 -46.02
N ARG A 847 6.36 -26.28 -47.09
CA ARG A 847 5.99 -26.97 -48.34
C ARG A 847 6.95 -26.49 -49.43
N SER A 848 8.12 -27.10 -49.50
CA SER A 848 8.72 -27.55 -50.76
C SER A 848 10.12 -28.11 -50.53
N LYS A 849 10.38 -29.19 -51.26
CA LYS A 849 11.65 -29.89 -51.51
C LYS A 849 12.10 -30.90 -50.45
N GLU A 850 11.75 -32.14 -50.80
CA GLU A 850 12.44 -33.39 -50.50
C GLU A 850 13.95 -33.23 -50.30
N ARG A 851 14.47 -33.82 -49.21
CA ARG A 851 15.76 -34.51 -49.19
C ARG A 851 15.80 -35.44 -47.98
N ARG A 852 15.78 -36.75 -48.26
CA ARG A 852 16.09 -37.85 -47.32
C ARG A 852 17.46 -37.61 -46.72
N TRP A 853 17.59 -37.68 -45.40
CA TRP A 853 18.86 -37.95 -44.73
C TRP A 853 18.66 -39.08 -43.73
N ASP A 854 19.39 -40.16 -43.98
CA ASP A 854 19.46 -41.39 -43.19
C ASP A 854 20.07 -41.13 -41.81
N ALA A 855 19.66 -41.96 -40.84
CA ALA A 855 20.22 -42.00 -39.50
C ALA A 855 21.72 -42.38 -39.51
N PRO A 856 22.48 -41.94 -38.50
CA PRO A 856 23.29 -42.93 -37.81
C PRO A 856 23.17 -42.89 -36.29
N SER A 857 23.11 -44.11 -35.77
CA SER A 857 23.32 -44.57 -34.41
C SER A 857 24.52 -43.94 -33.69
N ARG A 858 24.34 -43.51 -32.45
CA ARG A 858 24.80 -44.19 -31.23
C ARG A 858 24.24 -43.52 -29.99
#